data_AF-A0A7E6CYU3-F1
#
_entry.id   AF-A0A7E6CYU3-F1
#
_cell.length_a   1.000
_cell.length_b   1.000
_cell.length_c   1.000
_cell.angle_alpha   90.00
_cell.angle_beta   90.00
_cell.angle_gamma   90.00
#
_symmetry.space_group_name_H-M   'P 1'
#
loop_
_entity.id
_entity.type
_entity.pdbx_description
1 polymer ?
#
loop_
_entity_poly.entity_id
_entity_poly.type
_entity_poly.pdbx_seq_one_letter_code
_entity_poly.pdbx_strand_id
1 'polypeptide(L)'
;MAAQRVAVLLFWLSCCGSALWRYYTKSPDYRIFSTRSTIKLEYEGTLFSEWSVPETCSVKNKSSPTTELRCPSPGIQIIRPIVKGPNVEEERYLFVEKSNTCFLWYYKNLIIWVYDPENADPSELVWEAESPSPNSIMLSKQLTTLGQEPVVYTFLKRKVYFSHERLENGAWSVYLPMQNDDMLKEIKGNQVSFQDCFIANYFFQLSFSFMTVPEIPGFLPITSPPGTPLMSTWEACVPACAVVVADMETFQTNDSFRTWTRVRVPPNSLTDDERQNVSAVTVFYTRIFFLINGVLYVKSSMAFTRLGTRENLPESGIVGIQSRKWCWPNYSSKADKKRSIMIVWTANEVYLGYPSLKFVKIMTTEKLRKIINIPPTVTLTIHNAGYTGHPLELGLSLNYCTTCNVTKRIYIVTYNEDTEQWVFQDFVLTVPADSFLMLRFLYSAMPEFILWDKHRIYYCYNNFTNTGVVQTPTTFGNLSGLSHGSIIHDVFIDYYGNIVVKMENNIMFFFKINIKDAVKLHLWVNSTTKSLIFMNASGQGYLVYVSGSGTISPQRYPIDLEAQSIALKTKEKCPFVAFTTNILFVFNLLDKGQNLTVWAQIVYPENIGLYIIVESYGPNILKMKQQVQYEIVLGYCTKTMTITFYQDTNYEAVNDYFNLQDKKTGLLLVQVRPSEYAKTCPISPKVFSIAVGCDRSKYIAVKGFTKRCTPRDFYYIIEKSHLRNRPSKNLRVQYKWQIYGCPLRLDFREKFHPLIELHNSEGFVEEVKANFIVWEIHGRDDYSFNTTMKKTGCLHEAQTWKSMTELNKDLPLEKVWGPENYRHCFSYAIGKPGDLNQPYEIINKSNYNHLVWPMYHTGMYVFQVKILDPNYSFCNFTAIFAIEVYGVIPSPSGYLVASFLFFLMLLFFSILVLSYFHYMRIYKQYIYEPQYKIRRRQKNS
;
A
#
# COMPACT_ATOMS: atom_id res chain seq x y z
N MET A 1 4.24 65.37 -36.35
CA MET A 1 3.08 64.77 -35.65
C MET A 1 3.06 63.23 -35.62
N ALA A 2 3.89 62.51 -36.38
CA ALA A 2 3.94 61.03 -36.34
C ALA A 2 4.84 60.45 -35.22
N ALA A 3 5.97 61.10 -34.89
CA ALA A 3 6.92 60.59 -33.90
C ALA A 3 6.37 60.60 -32.45
N GLN A 4 5.52 61.57 -32.12
CA GLN A 4 4.95 61.71 -30.77
C GLN A 4 3.85 60.66 -30.49
N ARG A 5 3.12 60.21 -31.53
CA ARG A 5 2.15 59.11 -31.41
C ARG A 5 2.82 57.75 -31.31
N VAL A 6 3.96 57.54 -31.99
CA VAL A 6 4.74 56.30 -31.90
C VAL A 6 5.46 56.19 -30.55
N ALA A 7 5.97 57.30 -30.01
CA ALA A 7 6.56 57.33 -28.66
C ALA A 7 5.52 57.05 -27.57
N VAL A 8 4.29 57.57 -27.68
CA VAL A 8 3.19 57.28 -26.73
C VAL A 8 2.72 55.83 -26.85
N LEU A 9 2.68 55.25 -28.06
CA LEU A 9 2.39 53.82 -28.27
C LEU A 9 3.48 52.90 -27.72
N LEU A 10 4.76 53.25 -27.88
CA LEU A 10 5.89 52.50 -27.31
C LEU A 10 5.96 52.63 -25.79
N PHE A 11 5.59 53.79 -25.23
CA PHE A 11 5.50 54.00 -23.78
C PHE A 11 4.29 53.28 -23.16
N TRP A 12 3.18 53.15 -23.88
CA TRP A 12 2.03 52.32 -23.49
C TRP A 12 2.34 50.82 -23.60
N LEU A 13 3.08 50.40 -24.62
CA LEU A 13 3.55 49.01 -24.79
C LEU A 13 4.61 48.62 -23.75
N SER A 14 5.43 49.55 -23.26
CA SER A 14 6.36 49.28 -22.15
C SER A 14 5.73 49.41 -20.75
N CYS A 15 4.52 49.98 -20.63
CA CYS A 15 3.81 50.14 -19.34
C CYS A 15 2.93 48.94 -18.95
N CYS A 16 2.77 47.94 -19.82
CA CYS A 16 1.88 46.79 -19.56
C CYS A 16 2.59 45.54 -19.01
N GLY A 17 3.81 45.68 -18.48
CA GLY A 17 4.37 44.66 -17.60
C GLY A 17 3.76 44.83 -16.21
N SER A 18 2.76 44.03 -15.86
CA SER A 18 2.28 43.94 -14.47
C SER A 18 3.49 43.67 -13.57
N ALA A 19 3.75 44.54 -12.61
CA ALA A 19 4.83 44.30 -11.67
C ALA A 19 4.54 43.04 -10.86
N LEU A 20 5.59 42.29 -10.54
CA LEU A 20 5.49 41.07 -9.76
C LEU A 20 6.31 41.24 -8.51
N TRP A 21 5.83 40.72 -7.38
CA TRP A 21 6.67 40.62 -6.21
C TRP A 21 6.53 39.28 -5.52
N ARG A 22 7.62 38.82 -4.93
CA ARG A 22 7.79 37.47 -4.39
C ARG A 22 8.48 37.56 -3.04
N TYR A 23 8.38 36.48 -2.28
CA TYR A 23 9.14 36.31 -1.05
C TYR A 23 9.68 34.90 -0.93
N TYR A 24 10.79 34.76 -0.21
CA TYR A 24 11.49 33.49 -0.02
C TYR A 24 12.04 33.38 1.40
N THR A 25 12.21 32.15 1.87
CA THR A 25 12.92 31.85 3.11
C THR A 25 14.10 30.93 2.86
N LYS A 26 15.07 30.90 3.77
CA LYS A 26 16.16 29.92 3.75
C LYS A 26 15.69 28.50 4.04
N SER A 27 14.61 28.33 4.83
CA SER A 27 14.01 27.02 5.07
C SER A 27 13.56 26.40 3.74
N PRO A 28 13.86 25.10 3.49
CA PRO A 28 13.09 24.36 2.53
C PRO A 28 11.62 24.40 2.94
N ASP A 29 10.76 24.46 1.93
CA ASP A 29 9.39 24.03 2.10
C ASP A 29 8.51 24.91 3.02
N TYR A 30 8.94 26.15 3.31
CA TYR A 30 8.30 27.12 4.23
C TYR A 30 7.86 26.51 5.58
N ARG A 31 8.41 25.35 5.96
CA ARG A 31 8.06 24.60 7.17
C ARG A 31 8.33 25.40 8.43
N ILE A 32 9.33 26.26 8.36
CA ILE A 32 9.66 27.22 9.40
C ILE A 32 9.48 28.62 8.80
N PHE A 33 8.27 29.16 8.98
CA PHE A 33 7.94 30.55 8.74
C PHE A 33 7.59 31.21 10.08
N SER A 34 8.62 31.58 10.83
CA SER A 34 8.50 32.01 12.21
C SER A 34 9.20 33.34 12.46
N THR A 35 9.13 33.81 13.71
CA THR A 35 9.80 35.06 14.13
C THR A 35 11.33 35.02 13.98
N ARG A 36 11.92 33.83 13.77
CA ARG A 36 13.34 33.63 13.48
C ARG A 36 13.68 33.71 11.99
N SER A 37 12.71 33.53 11.10
CA SER A 37 12.96 33.35 9.68
C SER A 37 13.45 34.65 9.02
N THR A 38 14.52 34.58 8.25
CA THR A 38 14.92 35.67 7.34
C THR A 38 14.10 35.57 6.07
N ILE A 39 13.24 36.57 5.83
CA ILE A 39 12.35 36.64 4.67
C ILE A 39 13.02 37.53 3.61
N LYS A 40 13.34 36.96 2.45
CA LYS A 40 13.81 37.74 1.29
C LYS A 40 12.60 38.24 0.52
N LEU A 41 12.54 39.54 0.25
CA LEU A 41 11.55 40.16 -0.62
C LEU A 41 12.18 40.48 -1.97
N GLU A 42 11.46 40.24 -3.05
CA GLU A 42 11.88 40.53 -4.43
C GLU A 42 10.74 41.22 -5.17
N TYR A 43 11.03 42.33 -5.83
CA TYR A 43 10.12 43.03 -6.73
C TYR A 43 10.71 43.10 -8.13
N GLU A 44 9.93 42.72 -9.13
CA GLU A 44 10.23 42.74 -10.55
C GLU A 44 9.37 43.80 -11.22
N GLY A 45 9.98 44.95 -11.54
CA GLY A 45 9.33 46.07 -12.22
C GLY A 45 10.14 47.36 -12.12
N THR A 46 9.91 48.29 -13.04
CA THR A 46 10.67 49.55 -13.15
C THR A 46 10.13 50.67 -12.25
N LEU A 47 8.91 50.51 -11.72
CA LEU A 47 8.23 51.54 -10.95
C LEU A 47 8.44 51.44 -9.43
N PHE A 48 9.30 50.52 -8.96
CA PHE A 48 9.55 50.34 -7.52
C PHE A 48 10.05 51.61 -6.84
N SER A 49 9.51 51.93 -5.66
CA SER A 49 9.95 53.04 -4.83
C SER A 49 10.50 52.55 -3.49
N GLU A 50 9.66 51.92 -2.67
CA GLU A 50 10.06 51.41 -1.35
C GLU A 50 9.13 50.32 -0.84
N TRP A 51 9.56 49.56 0.17
CA TRP A 51 8.73 48.59 0.89
C TRP A 51 7.99 49.26 2.05
N SER A 52 6.67 49.11 2.07
CA SER A 52 5.82 49.42 3.22
C SER A 52 5.67 48.17 4.07
N VAL A 53 6.20 48.26 5.29
CA VAL A 53 6.32 47.16 6.25
C VAL A 53 5.91 47.67 7.64
N PRO A 54 5.25 46.84 8.48
CA PRO A 54 4.81 47.24 9.81
C PRO A 54 5.98 47.55 10.74
N GLU A 55 5.76 48.37 11.77
CA GLU A 55 6.78 48.72 12.78
C GLU A 55 7.30 47.50 13.56
N THR A 56 6.48 46.44 13.63
CA THR A 56 6.82 45.15 14.24
C THR A 56 7.86 44.35 13.45
N CYS A 57 8.25 44.79 12.25
CA CYS A 57 9.28 44.13 11.44
C CYS A 57 10.40 45.10 11.03
N SER A 58 11.62 44.58 10.89
CA SER A 58 12.79 45.31 10.41
C SER A 58 13.17 44.89 8.98
N VAL A 59 13.45 45.89 8.13
CA VAL A 59 13.88 45.70 6.74
C VAL A 59 15.29 46.24 6.59
N LYS A 60 16.18 45.48 5.95
CA LYS A 60 17.59 45.86 5.77
C LYS A 60 17.76 47.10 4.89
N ASN A 61 17.10 47.13 3.73
CA ASN A 61 17.05 48.30 2.85
C ASN A 61 15.65 48.44 2.25
N LYS A 62 14.89 49.46 2.66
CA LYS A 62 13.51 49.67 2.21
C LYS A 62 13.42 50.10 0.74
N SER A 63 14.43 50.76 0.19
CA SER A 63 14.44 51.29 -1.18
C SER A 63 15.01 50.32 -2.21
N SER A 64 15.48 49.15 -1.78
CA SER A 64 15.97 48.12 -2.69
C SER A 64 14.82 47.19 -3.13
N PRO A 65 14.67 46.91 -4.45
CA PRO A 65 13.67 45.96 -4.94
C PRO A 65 13.92 44.54 -4.44
N THR A 66 15.16 44.21 -4.08
CA THR A 66 15.53 42.97 -3.37
C THR A 66 16.07 43.30 -1.99
N THR A 67 15.42 42.77 -0.95
CA THR A 67 15.79 43.10 0.44
C THR A 67 15.49 41.96 1.42
N GLU A 68 15.96 42.09 2.64
CA GLU A 68 15.72 41.13 3.73
C GLU A 68 14.83 41.77 4.81
N LEU A 69 13.84 41.00 5.25
CA LEU A 69 12.83 41.34 6.25
C LEU A 69 12.94 40.36 7.43
N ARG A 70 12.84 40.88 8.66
CA ARG A 70 12.75 40.11 9.89
C ARG A 70 11.58 40.60 10.75
N CYS A 71 10.75 39.69 11.23
CA CYS A 71 9.58 40.01 12.03
C CYS A 71 9.65 39.32 13.40
N PRO A 72 10.22 39.95 14.44
CA PRO A 72 10.37 39.33 15.77
C PRO A 72 9.04 39.10 16.51
N SER A 73 7.98 39.83 16.15
CA SER A 73 6.66 39.68 16.76
C SER A 73 5.79 38.69 15.97
N PRO A 74 5.20 37.68 16.63
CA PRO A 74 4.29 36.76 15.95
C PRO A 74 2.98 37.46 15.58
N GLY A 75 2.32 36.96 14.53
CA GLY A 75 1.06 37.49 14.04
C GLY A 75 1.07 37.80 12.55
N ILE A 76 0.04 38.50 12.10
CA ILE A 76 -0.15 38.85 10.70
C ILE A 76 0.61 40.14 10.40
N GLN A 77 1.51 40.10 9.42
CA GLN A 77 2.34 41.22 8.98
C GLN A 77 1.92 41.63 7.57
N ILE A 78 1.48 42.88 7.41
CA ILE A 78 1.00 43.42 6.13
C ILE A 78 2.18 44.04 5.38
N ILE A 79 2.51 43.49 4.22
CA ILE A 79 3.64 43.94 3.41
C ILE A 79 3.15 44.32 2.02
N ARG A 80 3.61 45.46 1.52
CA ARG A 80 3.30 45.93 0.17
C ARG A 80 4.47 46.71 -0.44
N PRO A 81 4.75 46.57 -1.74
CA PRO A 81 5.63 47.47 -2.45
C PRO A 81 4.89 48.79 -2.75
N ILE A 82 5.56 49.91 -2.55
CA ILE A 82 5.12 51.25 -2.97
C ILE A 82 5.79 51.53 -4.31
N VAL A 83 4.99 51.93 -5.30
CA VAL A 83 5.43 52.22 -6.67
C VAL A 83 5.22 53.68 -7.04
N LYS A 84 6.03 54.18 -7.99
CA LYS A 84 5.93 55.54 -8.52
C LYS A 84 4.83 55.59 -9.59
N GLY A 85 3.62 55.95 -9.20
CA GLY A 85 2.48 56.11 -10.11
C GLY A 85 1.12 55.98 -9.39
N PRO A 86 -0.01 56.12 -10.10
CA PRO A 86 -1.35 55.96 -9.51
C PRO A 86 -1.72 54.49 -9.22
N ASN A 87 -0.89 53.53 -9.64
CA ASN A 87 -1.16 52.11 -9.45
C ASN A 87 -0.87 51.69 -8.02
N VAL A 88 -1.85 51.04 -7.38
CA VAL A 88 -1.70 50.41 -6.08
C VAL A 88 -1.36 48.94 -6.31
N GLU A 89 -0.17 48.52 -5.89
CA GLU A 89 0.25 47.12 -5.94
C GLU A 89 -0.44 46.27 -4.87
N GLU A 90 -0.51 44.96 -5.11
CA GLU A 90 -1.15 44.01 -4.18
C GLU A 90 -0.36 43.90 -2.85
N GLU A 91 -1.08 44.06 -1.73
CA GLU A 91 -0.59 43.77 -0.38
C GLU A 91 -0.69 42.28 -0.06
N ARG A 92 0.25 41.75 0.72
CA ARG A 92 0.20 40.37 1.24
C ARG A 92 0.20 40.37 2.76
N TYR A 93 -0.58 39.46 3.32
CA TYR A 93 -0.72 39.21 4.75
C TYR A 93 0.11 37.98 5.12
N LEU A 94 1.34 38.20 5.59
CA LEU A 94 2.22 37.11 5.98
C LEU A 94 1.97 36.73 7.44
N PHE A 95 1.56 35.49 7.69
CA PHE A 95 1.38 34.98 9.04
C PHE A 95 2.71 34.45 9.59
N VAL A 96 3.28 35.15 10.57
CA VAL A 96 4.55 34.79 11.21
C VAL A 96 4.25 34.11 12.54
N GLU A 97 4.62 32.85 12.67
CA GLU A 97 4.34 32.06 13.88
C GLU A 97 5.40 32.23 14.98
N LYS A 98 4.99 32.11 16.25
CA LYS A 98 5.91 31.82 17.36
C LYS A 98 6.13 30.31 17.40
N SER A 99 7.02 29.81 16.56
CA SER A 99 7.34 28.39 16.47
C SER A 99 8.55 28.05 17.34
N ASN A 100 8.43 26.96 18.11
CA ASN A 100 9.57 26.33 18.78
C ASN A 100 10.29 25.34 17.86
N THR A 101 9.92 25.23 16.59
CA THR A 101 10.61 24.40 15.60
C THR A 101 11.61 25.25 14.82
N CYS A 102 12.89 24.97 15.00
CA CYS A 102 13.98 25.81 14.46
C CYS A 102 14.96 25.02 13.60
N PHE A 103 15.08 23.73 13.84
CA PHE A 103 16.06 22.87 13.18
C PHE A 103 15.38 21.86 12.26
N LEU A 104 16.09 21.43 11.23
CA LEU A 104 15.60 20.47 10.24
C LEU A 104 16.57 19.30 10.09
N TRP A 105 16.02 18.15 9.70
CA TRP A 105 16.83 17.01 9.27
C TRP A 105 17.36 17.25 7.85
N TYR A 106 18.64 16.96 7.66
CA TYR A 106 19.26 16.77 6.36
C TYR A 106 19.60 15.29 6.17
N TYR A 107 19.49 14.79 4.95
CA TYR A 107 19.89 13.42 4.62
C TYR A 107 20.55 13.34 3.24
N LYS A 108 21.61 12.54 3.14
CA LYS A 108 22.29 12.20 1.87
C LYS A 108 22.96 10.83 2.00
N ASN A 109 22.78 9.94 1.02
CA ASN A 109 23.42 8.61 0.98
C ASN A 109 23.34 7.83 2.31
N LEU A 110 22.17 7.85 2.97
CA LEU A 110 21.91 7.18 4.27
C LEU A 110 22.63 7.79 5.49
N ILE A 111 23.26 8.95 5.31
CA ILE A 111 23.83 9.79 6.37
C ILE A 111 22.80 10.87 6.70
N ILE A 112 22.52 11.05 7.99
CA ILE A 112 21.53 12.02 8.51
C ILE A 112 22.23 12.98 9.46
N TRP A 113 21.91 14.28 9.39
CA TRP A 113 22.36 15.27 10.38
C TRP A 113 21.32 16.38 10.58
N VAL A 114 21.55 17.23 11.57
CA VAL A 114 20.68 18.37 11.88
C VAL A 114 21.35 19.65 11.42
N TYR A 115 20.58 20.54 10.80
CA TYR A 115 21.05 21.86 10.40
C TYR A 115 20.06 22.96 10.80
N ASP A 116 20.57 24.17 11.00
CA ASP A 116 19.78 25.39 11.22
C ASP A 116 19.67 26.16 9.91
N PRO A 117 18.48 26.27 9.29
CA PRO A 117 18.30 26.98 8.01
C PRO A 117 18.80 28.42 8.01
N GLU A 118 18.85 29.10 9.15
CA GLU A 118 19.32 30.49 9.22
C GLU A 118 20.85 30.60 9.18
N ASN A 119 21.54 29.56 9.65
CA ASN A 119 23.01 29.50 9.83
C ASN A 119 23.69 28.41 8.97
N ALA A 120 22.94 27.74 8.10
CA ALA A 120 23.42 26.66 7.25
C ALA A 120 24.37 27.17 6.15
N ASP A 121 25.23 26.28 5.68
CA ASP A 121 26.03 26.54 4.48
C ASP A 121 25.12 26.62 3.23
N PRO A 122 25.44 27.47 2.23
CA PRO A 122 24.67 27.53 0.99
C PRO A 122 24.42 26.16 0.33
N SER A 123 25.40 25.24 0.39
CA SER A 123 25.28 23.89 -0.16
C SER A 123 24.22 23.04 0.56
N GLU A 124 24.03 23.21 1.88
CA GLU A 124 22.97 22.56 2.66
C GLU A 124 21.59 23.14 2.30
N LEU A 125 21.50 24.45 2.00
CA LEU A 125 20.23 25.09 1.63
C LEU A 125 19.71 24.63 0.25
N VAL A 126 20.63 24.36 -0.68
CA VAL A 126 20.29 23.86 -2.03
C VAL A 126 20.26 22.34 -2.14
N TRP A 127 20.52 21.61 -1.04
CA TRP A 127 20.54 20.13 -0.97
C TRP A 127 21.64 19.47 -1.82
N GLU A 128 22.80 20.12 -1.92
CA GLU A 128 23.99 19.61 -2.63
C GLU A 128 25.11 19.18 -1.68
N ALA A 129 24.99 19.47 -0.38
CA ALA A 129 25.98 19.06 0.62
C ALA A 129 26.08 17.53 0.74
N GLU A 130 27.30 17.00 0.62
CA GLU A 130 27.64 15.58 0.82
C GLU A 130 28.03 15.28 2.29
N SER A 131 28.38 16.30 3.07
CA SER A 131 28.75 16.20 4.49
C SER A 131 28.24 17.42 5.28
N PRO A 132 28.06 17.30 6.62
CA PRO A 132 27.59 18.42 7.44
C PRO A 132 28.59 19.57 7.49
N SER A 133 28.08 20.81 7.45
CA SER A 133 28.90 22.00 7.67
C SER A 133 29.41 22.07 9.13
N PRO A 134 30.47 22.84 9.44
CA PRO A 134 30.98 22.97 10.82
C PRO A 134 29.89 23.36 11.84
N ASN A 135 28.94 24.20 11.44
CA ASN A 135 27.79 24.59 12.25
C ASN A 135 26.86 23.40 12.51
N SER A 136 26.50 22.65 11.47
CA SER A 136 25.67 21.45 11.55
C SER A 136 26.33 20.33 12.37
N ILE A 137 27.65 20.19 12.29
CA ILE A 137 28.42 19.24 13.11
C ILE A 137 28.27 19.56 14.59
N MET A 138 28.48 20.82 14.96
CA MET A 138 28.39 21.26 16.36
C MET A 138 26.95 21.12 16.89
N LEU A 139 25.96 21.54 16.12
CA LEU A 139 24.54 21.44 16.45
C LEU A 139 24.12 19.98 16.68
N SER A 140 24.48 19.09 15.74
CA SER A 140 24.15 17.67 15.83
C SER A 140 24.81 17.00 17.04
N LYS A 141 26.07 17.34 17.35
CA LYS A 141 26.78 16.88 18.55
C LYS A 141 26.07 17.33 19.84
N GLN A 142 25.70 18.61 19.94
CA GLN A 142 24.99 19.13 21.11
C GLN A 142 23.64 18.46 21.31
N LEU A 143 22.83 18.34 20.25
CA LEU A 143 21.54 17.66 20.32
C LEU A 143 21.71 16.18 20.73
N THR A 144 22.73 15.49 20.21
CA THR A 144 23.05 14.11 20.60
C THR A 144 23.35 13.99 22.09
N THR A 145 24.13 14.93 22.66
CA THR A 145 24.41 14.93 24.12
C THR A 145 23.17 15.14 24.98
N LEU A 146 22.13 15.78 24.44
CA LEU A 146 20.83 15.95 25.09
C LEU A 146 19.87 14.76 24.88
N GLY A 147 20.33 13.67 24.25
CA GLY A 147 19.55 12.47 24.01
C GLY A 147 18.82 12.44 22.67
N GLN A 148 19.20 13.30 21.72
CA GLN A 148 18.60 13.28 20.39
C GLN A 148 19.16 12.13 19.53
N GLU A 149 18.26 11.42 18.85
CA GLU A 149 18.61 10.35 17.91
C GLU A 149 17.58 10.29 16.77
N PRO A 150 18.01 10.20 15.48
CA PRO A 150 17.10 10.01 14.37
C PRO A 150 16.58 8.57 14.31
N VAL A 151 15.27 8.43 14.24
CA VAL A 151 14.58 7.17 13.98
C VAL A 151 13.82 7.30 12.67
N VAL A 152 14.04 6.37 11.75
CA VAL A 152 13.41 6.37 10.43
C VAL A 152 12.23 5.39 10.43
N TYR A 153 11.04 5.92 10.18
CA TYR A 153 9.79 5.16 10.10
C TYR A 153 9.40 4.96 8.64
N THR A 154 8.83 3.80 8.31
CA THR A 154 8.26 3.55 6.99
C THR A 154 6.75 3.49 7.00
N PHE A 155 6.14 4.16 6.03
CA PHE A 155 4.68 4.29 5.96
C PHE A 155 3.98 3.02 5.49
N LEU A 156 4.60 2.26 4.58
CA LEU A 156 3.94 1.16 3.89
C LEU A 156 4.17 -0.18 4.59
N LYS A 157 5.39 -0.44 5.05
CA LYS A 157 5.75 -1.72 5.70
C LYS A 157 5.77 -1.71 7.22
N ARG A 158 5.45 -0.59 7.87
CA ARG A 158 5.42 -0.47 9.34
C ARG A 158 6.78 -0.76 9.99
N LYS A 159 7.89 -0.48 9.29
CA LYS A 159 9.23 -0.74 9.80
C LYS A 159 9.81 0.48 10.48
N VAL A 160 10.60 0.23 11.51
CA VAL A 160 11.35 1.23 12.26
C VAL A 160 12.82 0.89 12.11
N TYR A 161 13.62 1.87 11.69
CA TYR A 161 15.06 1.74 11.57
C TYR A 161 15.74 2.72 12.51
N PHE A 162 16.59 2.17 13.37
CA PHE A 162 17.39 2.91 14.32
C PHE A 162 18.78 3.19 13.75
N SER A 163 19.44 4.22 14.29
CA SER A 163 20.83 4.49 13.95
C SER A 163 21.71 3.33 14.44
N HIS A 164 22.66 2.89 13.61
CA HIS A 164 23.48 1.71 13.93
C HIS A 164 24.76 2.06 14.70
N GLU A 165 25.25 3.30 14.54
CA GLU A 165 26.54 3.75 15.06
C GLU A 165 26.37 4.99 15.95
N ARG A 166 27.29 5.20 16.90
CA ARG A 166 27.41 6.47 17.62
C ARG A 166 27.68 7.59 16.61
N LEU A 167 27.20 8.80 16.89
CA LEU A 167 27.40 9.96 16.03
C LEU A 167 28.88 10.14 15.64
N GLU A 168 29.21 9.96 14.37
CA GLU A 168 30.57 10.15 13.83
C GLU A 168 30.59 11.44 13.02
N ASN A 169 31.59 12.31 13.27
CA ASN A 169 31.76 13.59 12.57
C ASN A 169 30.48 14.46 12.49
N GLY A 170 29.58 14.37 13.48
CA GLY A 170 28.37 15.18 13.51
C GLY A 170 27.19 14.63 12.69
N ALA A 171 27.26 13.37 12.24
CA ALA A 171 26.17 12.72 11.52
C ALA A 171 25.90 11.29 12.02
N TRP A 172 24.69 10.80 11.77
CA TRP A 172 24.25 9.44 12.06
C TRP A 172 24.18 8.61 10.78
N SER A 173 24.59 7.35 10.87
CA SER A 173 24.45 6.36 9.79
C SER A 173 23.25 5.44 10.04
N VAL A 174 22.36 5.32 9.06
CA VAL A 174 21.16 4.45 9.15
C VAL A 174 21.09 3.51 7.96
N TYR A 175 21.11 2.19 8.20
CA TYR A 175 20.92 1.22 7.13
C TYR A 175 19.44 1.09 6.78
N LEU A 176 19.08 1.55 5.59
CA LEU A 176 17.71 1.48 5.07
C LEU A 176 17.68 0.55 3.84
N PRO A 177 16.89 -0.53 3.85
CA PRO A 177 16.72 -1.37 2.68
C PRO A 177 15.95 -0.59 1.61
N MET A 178 16.50 -0.57 0.39
CA MET A 178 15.84 0.04 -0.76
C MET A 178 14.84 -0.95 -1.37
N GLN A 179 13.55 -0.71 -1.16
CA GLN A 179 12.48 -1.55 -1.71
C GLN A 179 11.42 -0.68 -2.40
N ASN A 180 10.96 -1.12 -3.59
CA ASN A 180 10.01 -0.38 -4.42
C ASN A 180 8.61 -0.24 -3.80
N ASP A 181 8.30 -1.06 -2.80
CA ASP A 181 7.03 -1.09 -2.08
C ASP A 181 7.10 -0.42 -0.70
N ASP A 182 8.18 0.30 -0.38
CA ASP A 182 8.36 1.03 0.90
C ASP A 182 9.16 2.33 0.74
N MET A 183 8.80 3.14 -0.26
CA MET A 183 9.62 4.28 -0.73
C MET A 183 9.51 5.53 0.15
N LEU A 184 8.33 5.79 0.75
CA LEU A 184 8.09 6.95 1.62
C LEU A 184 8.51 6.65 3.07
N LYS A 185 9.32 7.55 3.63
CA LYS A 185 9.90 7.42 4.97
C LYS A 185 9.80 8.75 5.73
N GLU A 186 9.74 8.68 7.05
CA GLU A 186 9.76 9.84 7.95
C GLU A 186 10.91 9.72 8.93
N ILE A 187 11.72 10.77 9.05
CA ILE A 187 12.72 10.92 10.10
C ILE A 187 12.05 11.62 11.28
N LYS A 188 12.07 10.97 12.45
CA LYS A 188 11.66 11.58 13.71
C LYS A 188 12.83 11.58 14.68
N GLY A 189 12.89 12.60 15.51
CA GLY A 189 13.77 12.63 16.68
C GLY A 189 13.00 12.35 17.96
N ASN A 190 13.76 12.09 19.02
CA ASN A 190 13.31 12.26 20.38
C ASN A 190 12.89 13.73 20.62
N GLN A 191 11.94 13.93 21.52
CA GLN A 191 11.44 15.26 21.87
C GLN A 191 12.43 15.96 22.82
N VAL A 192 13.51 16.47 22.23
CA VAL A 192 14.59 17.17 22.92
C VAL A 192 14.72 18.57 22.34
N SER A 193 14.78 19.57 23.21
CA SER A 193 14.97 20.97 22.82
C SER A 193 16.41 21.43 23.08
N PHE A 194 16.97 22.19 22.14
CA PHE A 194 18.19 22.97 22.34
C PHE A 194 17.86 24.45 22.19
N GLN A 195 18.10 25.26 23.23
CA GLN A 195 17.71 26.69 23.26
C GLN A 195 16.20 26.90 22.93
N ASP A 196 15.32 26.15 23.61
CA ASP A 196 13.86 26.13 23.39
C ASP A 196 13.42 25.75 21.96
N CYS A 197 14.33 25.17 21.17
CA CYS A 197 14.08 24.77 19.79
C CYS A 197 14.12 23.26 19.58
N PHE A 198 13.10 22.76 18.90
CA PHE A 198 12.92 21.38 18.45
C PHE A 198 13.27 21.22 16.97
N ILE A 199 13.41 19.95 16.58
CA ILE A 199 13.64 19.53 15.19
C ILE A 199 12.29 19.15 14.57
N ALA A 200 12.01 19.65 13.37
CA ALA A 200 10.83 19.22 12.63
C ALA A 200 10.97 17.77 12.16
N ASN A 201 9.89 17.00 12.17
CA ASN A 201 9.88 15.72 11.45
C ASN A 201 10.11 15.96 9.95
N TYR A 202 10.78 15.00 9.29
CA TYR A 202 11.12 15.13 7.89
C TYR A 202 10.65 13.94 7.06
N PHE A 203 9.68 14.18 6.18
CA PHE A 203 9.24 13.23 5.17
C PHE A 203 10.19 13.25 3.99
N PHE A 204 10.61 12.07 3.55
CA PHE A 204 11.47 11.92 2.40
C PHE A 204 11.16 10.63 1.64
N GLN A 205 11.53 10.63 0.37
CA GLN A 205 11.40 9.45 -0.46
C GLN A 205 12.80 8.84 -0.64
N LEU A 206 12.98 7.64 -0.11
CA LEU A 206 14.16 6.82 -0.37
C LEU A 206 13.78 5.77 -1.40
N SER A 207 13.84 6.16 -2.67
CA SER A 207 13.51 5.30 -3.81
C SER A 207 14.73 4.72 -4.49
N PHE A 208 14.57 3.52 -5.07
CA PHE A 208 15.38 3.10 -6.21
C PHE A 208 15.27 4.22 -7.25
N SER A 209 16.36 4.94 -7.53
CA SER A 209 16.32 6.04 -8.48
C SER A 209 15.93 5.46 -9.84
N PHE A 210 14.72 5.74 -10.30
CA PHE A 210 14.31 5.31 -11.63
C PHE A 210 15.26 5.97 -12.61
N MET A 211 15.97 5.16 -13.39
CA MET A 211 16.84 5.68 -14.43
C MET A 211 15.98 6.45 -15.43
N THR A 212 16.35 7.70 -15.68
CA THR A 212 15.77 8.46 -16.78
C THR A 212 16.26 7.90 -18.11
N VAL A 213 15.53 8.19 -19.18
CA VAL A 213 15.94 7.81 -20.52
C VAL A 213 17.22 8.60 -20.86
N PRO A 214 18.32 7.92 -21.23
CA PRO A 214 19.56 8.62 -21.55
C PRO A 214 19.40 9.47 -22.81
N GLU A 215 20.08 10.63 -22.84
CA GLU A 215 20.18 11.45 -24.04
C GLU A 215 21.16 10.76 -25.02
N ILE A 216 20.65 10.30 -26.16
CA ILE A 216 21.46 9.64 -27.19
C ILE A 216 21.80 10.67 -28.28
N PRO A 217 23.09 10.87 -28.62
CA PRO A 217 23.50 11.78 -29.69
C PRO A 217 22.85 11.43 -31.03
N GLY A 218 22.41 12.44 -31.79
CA GLY A 218 21.78 12.28 -33.11
C GLY A 218 20.29 11.94 -33.10
N PHE A 219 19.68 11.74 -31.92
CA PHE A 219 18.23 11.56 -31.80
C PHE A 219 17.52 12.92 -31.89
N LEU A 220 16.28 12.90 -32.37
CA LEU A 220 15.47 14.08 -32.66
C LEU A 220 14.50 14.40 -31.50
N PRO A 221 14.23 15.69 -31.19
CA PRO A 221 13.35 16.09 -30.09
C PRO A 221 11.90 15.71 -30.36
N ILE A 222 11.18 15.14 -29.39
CA ILE A 222 9.73 14.91 -29.50
C ILE A 222 9.01 16.02 -28.74
N THR A 223 8.03 16.67 -29.35
CA THR A 223 7.47 17.93 -28.82
C THR A 223 5.96 18.01 -28.97
N SER A 224 5.37 18.95 -28.23
CA SER A 224 4.00 19.39 -28.47
C SER A 224 3.93 20.30 -29.71
N PRO A 225 2.73 20.57 -30.25
CA PRO A 225 2.58 21.49 -31.37
C PRO A 225 3.11 22.89 -31.02
N PRO A 226 3.68 23.62 -31.99
CA PRO A 226 4.20 24.97 -31.76
C PRO A 226 3.19 25.90 -31.10
N GLY A 227 3.61 26.64 -30.07
CA GLY A 227 2.77 27.61 -29.37
C GLY A 227 1.74 27.01 -28.40
N THR A 228 1.72 25.69 -28.23
CA THR A 228 0.84 25.05 -27.23
C THR A 228 1.36 25.23 -25.80
N PRO A 229 0.46 25.20 -24.79
CA PRO A 229 0.84 25.15 -23.39
C PRO A 229 1.61 23.87 -23.05
N LEU A 230 2.35 23.91 -21.94
CA LEU A 230 3.09 22.74 -21.46
C LEU A 230 2.14 21.59 -21.09
N MET A 231 2.49 20.37 -21.48
CA MET A 231 1.83 19.14 -21.03
C MET A 231 2.70 18.41 -20.02
N SER A 232 2.08 17.72 -19.07
CA SER A 232 2.82 16.97 -18.07
C SER A 232 2.13 15.73 -17.55
N THR A 233 2.95 14.85 -16.98
CA THR A 233 2.52 13.69 -16.21
C THR A 233 3.58 13.36 -15.17
N TRP A 234 3.16 12.67 -14.11
CA TRP A 234 4.03 12.12 -13.09
C TRP A 234 3.63 10.70 -12.74
N GLU A 235 4.52 9.97 -12.08
CA GLU A 235 4.25 8.63 -11.55
C GLU A 235 3.43 8.73 -10.25
N ALA A 236 2.34 7.98 -10.14
CA ALA A 236 1.40 8.09 -9.00
C ALA A 236 2.09 7.92 -7.64
N CYS A 237 2.95 6.91 -7.53
CA CYS A 237 3.67 6.57 -6.31
C CYS A 237 4.99 7.32 -6.14
N VAL A 238 5.45 8.01 -7.18
CA VAL A 238 6.67 8.81 -7.15
C VAL A 238 6.43 10.13 -7.89
N PRO A 239 5.78 11.12 -7.25
CA PRO A 239 5.52 12.41 -7.89
C PRO A 239 6.80 13.13 -8.35
N ALA A 240 7.94 12.84 -7.72
CA ALA A 240 9.25 13.34 -8.11
C ALA A 240 9.72 12.84 -9.49
N CYS A 241 9.14 11.74 -10.00
CA CYS A 241 9.34 11.26 -11.36
C CYS A 241 8.27 11.87 -12.26
N ALA A 242 8.68 12.81 -13.10
CA ALA A 242 7.78 13.57 -13.95
C ALA A 242 8.34 13.75 -15.36
N VAL A 243 7.43 13.96 -16.31
CA VAL A 243 7.72 14.29 -17.71
C VAL A 243 6.99 15.59 -18.04
N VAL A 244 7.71 16.52 -18.68
CA VAL A 244 7.17 17.77 -19.24
C VAL A 244 7.41 17.75 -20.74
N VAL A 245 6.34 17.88 -21.51
CA VAL A 245 6.39 18.03 -22.97
C VAL A 245 6.12 19.49 -23.30
N ALA A 246 7.10 20.13 -23.92
CA ALA A 246 7.02 21.49 -24.42
C ALA A 246 7.08 21.49 -25.96
N ASP A 247 6.89 22.66 -26.57
CA ASP A 247 6.91 22.82 -28.02
C ASP A 247 8.32 22.83 -28.62
N MET A 248 9.34 22.93 -27.77
CA MET A 248 10.74 22.86 -28.18
C MET A 248 11.44 21.54 -27.81
N GLU A 249 11.05 20.89 -26.71
CA GLU A 249 11.72 19.69 -26.20
C GLU A 249 10.84 18.94 -25.18
N THR A 250 11.12 17.65 -24.95
CA THR A 250 10.55 16.88 -23.84
C THR A 250 11.59 16.61 -22.77
N PHE A 251 11.21 16.81 -21.51
CA PHE A 251 12.09 16.70 -20.35
C PHE A 251 11.59 15.63 -19.38
N GLN A 252 12.52 14.87 -18.81
CA GLN A 252 12.25 13.87 -17.77
C GLN A 252 13.12 14.11 -16.55
N THR A 253 12.55 13.93 -15.36
CA THR A 253 13.24 13.97 -14.06
C THR A 253 12.88 12.76 -13.19
N ASN A 254 13.71 12.47 -12.20
CA ASN A 254 13.43 11.55 -11.10
C ASN A 254 13.58 12.19 -9.70
N ASP A 255 13.84 13.50 -9.64
CA ASP A 255 14.17 14.23 -8.42
C ASP A 255 13.47 15.60 -8.33
N SER A 256 12.25 15.69 -8.90
CA SER A 256 11.46 16.93 -8.92
C SER A 256 12.11 18.07 -9.73
N PHE A 257 12.74 17.74 -10.86
CA PHE A 257 13.43 18.66 -11.78
C PHE A 257 14.64 19.39 -11.19
N ARG A 258 15.22 18.89 -10.09
CA ARG A 258 16.55 19.36 -9.65
C ARG A 258 17.59 18.98 -10.69
N THR A 259 17.49 17.76 -11.21
CA THR A 259 18.17 17.29 -12.41
C THR A 259 17.16 16.80 -13.43
N TRP A 260 17.54 16.85 -14.71
CA TRP A 260 16.67 16.44 -15.80
C TRP A 260 17.46 15.98 -17.02
N THR A 261 16.77 15.24 -17.89
CA THR A 261 17.30 14.71 -19.15
C THR A 261 16.32 15.00 -20.29
N ARG A 262 16.84 15.08 -21.52
CA ARG A 262 16.02 15.29 -22.73
C ARG A 262 15.56 13.95 -23.30
N VAL A 263 14.26 13.83 -23.56
CA VAL A 263 13.67 12.64 -24.16
C VAL A 263 13.61 12.83 -25.67
N ARG A 264 14.42 12.07 -26.40
CA ARG A 264 14.52 12.13 -27.85
C ARG A 264 14.25 10.78 -28.51
N VAL A 265 13.89 10.79 -29.79
CA VAL A 265 13.55 9.59 -30.57
C VAL A 265 14.55 9.35 -31.72
N PRO A 266 14.77 8.08 -32.14
CA PRO A 266 15.71 7.80 -33.23
C PRO A 266 15.29 8.49 -34.53
N PRO A 267 16.25 8.95 -35.36
CA PRO A 267 15.93 9.50 -36.66
C PRO A 267 15.20 8.46 -37.53
N ASN A 268 14.34 8.93 -38.45
CA ASN A 268 13.49 8.10 -39.34
C ASN A 268 12.40 7.28 -38.64
N SER A 269 12.24 7.37 -37.32
CA SER A 269 11.14 6.67 -36.61
C SER A 269 9.79 7.38 -36.73
N LEU A 270 9.82 8.70 -36.92
CA LEU A 270 8.68 9.58 -37.11
C LEU A 270 9.07 10.67 -38.12
N THR A 271 8.09 11.17 -38.86
CA THR A 271 8.22 12.41 -39.62
C THR A 271 8.31 13.62 -38.68
N ASP A 272 8.78 14.76 -39.17
CA ASP A 272 8.86 15.97 -38.36
C ASP A 272 7.48 16.43 -37.87
N ASP A 273 6.46 16.35 -38.73
CA ASP A 273 5.09 16.69 -38.38
C ASP A 273 4.51 15.76 -37.30
N GLU A 274 4.77 14.45 -37.36
CA GLU A 274 4.36 13.52 -36.31
C GLU A 274 5.08 13.80 -34.99
N ARG A 275 6.40 14.02 -35.06
CA ARG A 275 7.25 14.22 -33.89
C ARG A 275 6.90 15.49 -33.11
N GLN A 276 6.35 16.50 -33.78
CA GLN A 276 5.89 17.75 -33.18
C GLN A 276 4.40 17.78 -32.84
N ASN A 277 3.70 16.64 -32.89
CA ASN A 277 2.25 16.57 -32.65
C ASN A 277 1.87 15.61 -31.52
N VAL A 278 2.59 15.65 -30.40
CA VAL A 278 2.18 14.95 -29.17
C VAL A 278 0.88 15.58 -28.64
N SER A 279 -0.14 14.77 -28.40
CA SER A 279 -1.43 15.22 -27.85
C SER A 279 -1.67 14.80 -26.40
N ALA A 280 -1.01 13.73 -25.94
CA ALA A 280 -1.06 13.28 -24.55
C ALA A 280 0.21 12.50 -24.19
N VAL A 281 0.57 12.54 -22.92
CA VAL A 281 1.73 11.84 -22.37
C VAL A 281 1.37 11.17 -21.04
N THR A 282 1.86 9.95 -20.83
CA THR A 282 1.82 9.29 -19.52
C THR A 282 3.13 8.56 -19.23
N VAL A 283 3.46 8.42 -17.96
CA VAL A 283 4.65 7.69 -17.50
C VAL A 283 4.22 6.50 -16.65
N PHE A 284 4.95 5.38 -16.79
CA PHE A 284 4.87 4.24 -15.89
C PHE A 284 6.26 3.64 -15.69
N TYR A 285 6.78 3.70 -14.46
CA TYR A 285 8.17 3.34 -14.14
C TYR A 285 9.18 4.05 -15.06
N THR A 286 9.93 3.30 -15.88
CA THR A 286 10.96 3.82 -16.81
C THR A 286 10.45 3.99 -18.24
N ARG A 287 9.14 3.80 -18.48
CA ARG A 287 8.53 3.88 -19.81
C ARG A 287 7.66 5.13 -19.92
N ILE A 288 7.86 5.86 -21.01
CA ILE A 288 7.06 7.05 -21.34
C ILE A 288 6.20 6.69 -22.55
N PHE A 289 4.90 6.95 -22.45
CA PHE A 289 3.94 6.70 -23.50
C PHE A 289 3.50 8.03 -24.12
N PHE A 290 3.55 8.11 -25.44
CA PHE A 290 3.18 9.29 -26.22
C PHE A 290 1.99 8.95 -27.12
N LEU A 291 0.94 9.76 -27.07
CA LEU A 291 -0.14 9.73 -28.05
C LEU A 291 0.17 10.75 -29.14
N ILE A 292 0.30 10.26 -30.39
CA ILE A 292 0.66 11.07 -31.56
C ILE A 292 -0.28 10.67 -32.69
N ASN A 293 -1.02 11.62 -33.27
CA ASN A 293 -1.95 11.37 -34.39
C ASN A 293 -2.90 10.16 -34.19
N GLY A 294 -3.34 9.94 -32.95
CA GLY A 294 -4.24 8.82 -32.61
C GLY A 294 -3.56 7.44 -32.51
N VAL A 295 -2.24 7.40 -32.43
CA VAL A 295 -1.42 6.19 -32.27
C VAL A 295 -0.59 6.29 -31.00
N LEU A 296 -0.45 5.16 -30.28
CA LEU A 296 0.30 5.09 -29.02
C LEU A 296 1.73 4.60 -29.26
N TYR A 297 2.71 5.36 -28.80
CA TYR A 297 4.13 5.02 -28.85
C TYR A 297 4.67 4.86 -27.43
N VAL A 298 5.65 3.98 -27.24
CA VAL A 298 6.37 3.80 -25.98
C VAL A 298 7.86 4.06 -26.18
N LYS A 299 8.43 4.92 -25.34
CA LYS A 299 9.86 5.16 -25.20
C LYS A 299 10.36 4.49 -23.92
N SER A 300 11.36 3.63 -24.07
CA SER A 300 12.17 3.08 -22.96
C SER A 300 13.62 3.55 -23.08
N SER A 301 14.50 3.11 -22.18
CA SER A 301 15.94 3.44 -22.27
C SER A 301 16.58 2.96 -23.57
N MET A 302 16.13 1.84 -24.13
CA MET A 302 16.76 1.18 -25.29
C MET A 302 15.95 1.27 -26.59
N ALA A 303 14.62 1.48 -26.51
CA ALA A 303 13.75 1.36 -27.67
C ALA A 303 12.70 2.47 -27.73
N PHE A 304 12.29 2.80 -28.95
CA PHE A 304 11.09 3.56 -29.26
C PHE A 304 10.20 2.68 -30.13
N THR A 305 8.99 2.36 -29.67
CA THR A 305 8.15 1.34 -30.29
C THR A 305 6.73 1.85 -30.50
N ARG A 306 6.21 1.69 -31.72
CA ARG A 306 4.81 1.92 -32.06
C ARG A 306 3.97 0.73 -31.57
N LEU A 307 2.95 0.99 -30.77
CA LEU A 307 2.02 -0.03 -30.29
C LEU A 307 0.82 -0.14 -31.22
N GLY A 308 0.29 -1.34 -31.39
CA GLY A 308 -0.84 -1.59 -32.28
C GLY A 308 -1.45 -2.97 -32.10
N THR A 309 -1.80 -3.61 -33.22
CA THR A 309 -2.50 -4.90 -33.24
C THR A 309 -1.75 -6.02 -32.50
N ARG A 310 -0.42 -6.02 -32.52
CA ARG A 310 0.41 -7.01 -31.81
C ARG A 310 0.20 -6.99 -30.30
N GLU A 311 -0.16 -5.83 -29.76
CA GLU A 311 -0.41 -5.61 -28.33
C GLU A 311 -1.91 -5.59 -28.00
N ASN A 312 -2.77 -5.96 -28.96
CA ASN A 312 -4.24 -5.87 -28.91
C ASN A 312 -4.79 -4.44 -28.80
N LEU A 313 -4.10 -3.48 -29.43
CA LEU A 313 -4.59 -2.11 -29.59
C LEU A 313 -4.97 -1.82 -31.06
N PRO A 314 -5.86 -0.84 -31.31
CA PRO A 314 -6.14 -0.38 -32.66
C PRO A 314 -4.91 0.32 -33.26
N GLU A 315 -4.75 0.22 -34.58
CA GLU A 315 -3.63 0.87 -35.30
C GLU A 315 -3.71 2.40 -35.32
N SER A 316 -4.91 2.96 -35.13
CA SER A 316 -5.17 4.41 -35.07
C SER A 316 -6.52 4.69 -34.38
N GLY A 317 -6.85 5.98 -34.17
CA GLY A 317 -8.14 6.40 -33.61
C GLY A 317 -8.20 6.42 -32.08
N ILE A 318 -7.06 6.31 -31.40
CA ILE A 318 -6.96 6.51 -29.95
C ILE A 318 -7.16 7.99 -29.64
N VAL A 319 -8.12 8.31 -28.78
CA VAL A 319 -8.49 9.69 -28.44
C VAL A 319 -7.82 10.13 -27.13
N GLY A 320 -7.57 9.20 -26.21
CA GLY A 320 -6.93 9.53 -24.95
C GLY A 320 -6.29 8.35 -24.24
N ILE A 321 -5.39 8.69 -23.33
CA ILE A 321 -4.67 7.79 -22.44
C ILE A 321 -4.63 8.38 -21.04
N GLN A 322 -4.66 7.52 -20.02
CA GLN A 322 -4.57 7.96 -18.63
C GLN A 322 -3.95 6.86 -17.75
N SER A 323 -2.95 7.22 -16.95
CA SER A 323 -2.42 6.37 -15.88
C SER A 323 -3.11 6.64 -14.55
N ARG A 324 -2.84 5.77 -13.57
CA ARG A 324 -3.25 6.01 -12.18
C ARG A 324 -2.62 7.30 -11.67
N LYS A 325 -3.39 8.08 -10.89
CA LYS A 325 -2.92 9.33 -10.27
C LYS A 325 -2.66 9.19 -8.78
N TRP A 326 -3.36 8.27 -8.12
CA TRP A 326 -3.24 8.01 -6.68
C TRP A 326 -2.41 6.76 -6.41
N CYS A 327 -1.49 6.86 -5.46
CA CYS A 327 -0.64 5.73 -5.08
C CYS A 327 -1.37 4.77 -4.14
N TRP A 328 -1.55 3.54 -4.61
CA TRP A 328 -1.97 2.40 -3.80
C TRP A 328 -0.95 1.27 -4.00
N PRO A 329 0.08 1.18 -3.16
CA PRO A 329 1.17 0.21 -3.33
C PRO A 329 0.68 -1.21 -3.06
N ASN A 330 -0.16 -1.38 -2.03
CA ASN A 330 -0.82 -2.63 -1.70
C ASN A 330 -2.31 -2.53 -2.05
N TYR A 331 -2.84 -3.63 -2.58
CA TYR A 331 -4.26 -3.84 -2.83
C TYR A 331 -4.56 -5.34 -2.73
N SER A 332 -5.81 -5.69 -2.46
CA SER A 332 -6.27 -7.08 -2.46
C SER A 332 -7.30 -7.25 -3.57
N SER A 333 -7.14 -8.29 -4.40
CA SER A 333 -8.09 -8.71 -5.43
C SER A 333 -8.46 -10.16 -5.20
N LYS A 334 -9.74 -10.49 -5.43
CA LYS A 334 -10.29 -11.84 -5.22
C LYS A 334 -9.69 -12.90 -6.14
N ALA A 335 -9.33 -12.53 -7.37
CA ALA A 335 -9.02 -13.48 -8.44
C ALA A 335 -7.54 -13.53 -8.86
N ASP A 336 -6.62 -13.04 -8.03
CA ASP A 336 -5.19 -12.91 -8.40
C ASP A 336 -4.94 -12.09 -9.68
N LYS A 337 -5.94 -11.30 -10.07
CA LYS A 337 -5.87 -10.49 -11.28
C LYS A 337 -4.89 -9.34 -11.03
N LYS A 338 -3.97 -9.17 -11.97
CA LYS A 338 -3.12 -7.99 -11.99
C LYS A 338 -4.01 -6.78 -12.21
N ARG A 339 -3.78 -5.72 -11.44
CA ARG A 339 -4.39 -4.41 -11.63
C ARG A 339 -3.87 -3.74 -12.91
N SER A 340 -4.73 -3.05 -13.65
CA SER A 340 -4.32 -2.26 -14.82
C SER A 340 -3.47 -1.06 -14.41
N ILE A 341 -2.59 -0.61 -15.31
CA ILE A 341 -1.70 0.54 -15.08
C ILE A 341 -2.11 1.78 -15.86
N MET A 342 -2.83 1.59 -16.97
CA MET A 342 -3.23 2.64 -17.90
C MET A 342 -4.56 2.27 -18.56
N ILE A 343 -5.38 3.29 -18.82
CA ILE A 343 -6.59 3.21 -19.63
C ILE A 343 -6.27 3.86 -20.97
N VAL A 344 -6.69 3.23 -22.05
CA VAL A 344 -6.60 3.76 -23.42
C VAL A 344 -7.99 3.68 -24.01
N TRP A 345 -8.46 4.75 -24.66
CA TRP A 345 -9.79 4.75 -25.26
C TRP A 345 -9.81 5.40 -26.63
N THR A 346 -10.71 4.89 -27.47
CA THR A 346 -11.14 5.51 -28.72
C THR A 346 -12.50 6.18 -28.49
N ALA A 347 -13.13 6.71 -29.54
CA ALA A 347 -14.51 7.20 -29.43
C ALA A 347 -15.52 6.09 -29.04
N ASN A 348 -15.19 4.81 -29.32
CA ASN A 348 -16.13 3.69 -29.22
C ASN A 348 -15.66 2.53 -28.35
N GLU A 349 -14.38 2.46 -27.99
CA GLU A 349 -13.78 1.30 -27.31
C GLU A 349 -12.90 1.72 -26.13
N VAL A 350 -12.85 0.88 -25.09
CA VAL A 350 -12.00 1.07 -23.90
C VAL A 350 -11.09 -0.13 -23.69
N TYR A 351 -9.82 0.15 -23.43
CA TYR A 351 -8.75 -0.81 -23.23
C TYR A 351 -8.04 -0.58 -21.91
N LEU A 352 -7.71 -1.67 -21.22
CA LEU A 352 -6.83 -1.67 -20.05
C LEU A 352 -5.45 -2.19 -20.43
N GLY A 353 -4.42 -1.40 -20.13
CA GLY A 353 -3.01 -1.76 -20.29
C GLY A 353 -2.42 -2.34 -19.01
N TYR A 354 -1.59 -3.37 -19.17
CA TYR A 354 -0.87 -4.05 -18.08
C TYR A 354 0.66 -3.88 -18.21
N PRO A 355 1.45 -4.11 -17.15
CA PRO A 355 2.92 -3.93 -17.16
C PRO A 355 3.66 -4.67 -18.29
N SER A 356 3.10 -5.78 -18.77
CA SER A 356 3.65 -6.56 -19.89
C SER A 356 3.39 -5.96 -21.27
N LEU A 357 2.89 -4.72 -21.37
CA LEU A 357 2.44 -4.07 -22.61
C LEU A 357 1.36 -4.87 -23.36
N LYS A 358 0.57 -5.65 -22.62
CA LYS A 358 -0.63 -6.29 -23.16
C LYS A 358 -1.83 -5.43 -22.85
N PHE A 359 -2.66 -5.18 -23.85
CA PHE A 359 -3.91 -4.44 -23.70
C PHE A 359 -5.10 -5.39 -23.82
N VAL A 360 -6.13 -5.11 -23.05
CA VAL A 360 -7.37 -5.91 -23.04
C VAL A 360 -8.53 -4.97 -23.28
N LYS A 361 -9.29 -5.23 -24.34
CA LYS A 361 -10.54 -4.52 -24.64
C LYS A 361 -11.61 -4.94 -23.62
N ILE A 362 -12.02 -4.02 -22.77
CA ILE A 362 -13.00 -4.30 -21.70
C ILE A 362 -14.42 -3.88 -22.09
N MET A 363 -14.57 -2.92 -23.00
CA MET A 363 -15.87 -2.34 -23.29
C MET A 363 -15.98 -1.70 -24.67
N THR A 364 -17.21 -1.62 -25.17
CA THR A 364 -17.60 -0.91 -26.40
C THR A 364 -18.84 -0.07 -26.16
N THR A 365 -19.04 1.00 -26.94
CA THR A 365 -20.24 1.84 -26.87
C THR A 365 -21.53 1.05 -27.14
N GLU A 366 -21.48 0.01 -27.98
CA GLU A 366 -22.61 -0.90 -28.22
C GLU A 366 -23.03 -1.67 -26.96
N LYS A 367 -22.05 -2.21 -26.21
CA LYS A 367 -22.30 -2.91 -24.95
C LYS A 367 -22.73 -1.94 -23.84
N LEU A 368 -22.10 -0.76 -23.75
CA LEU A 368 -22.49 0.29 -22.80
C LEU A 368 -23.93 0.75 -23.02
N ARG A 369 -24.37 0.90 -24.28
CA ARG A 369 -25.74 1.28 -24.60
C ARG A 369 -26.77 0.32 -23.99
N LYS A 370 -26.47 -0.98 -24.01
CA LYS A 370 -27.32 -2.02 -23.39
C LYS A 370 -27.34 -1.92 -21.86
N ILE A 371 -26.21 -1.59 -21.24
CA ILE A 371 -26.12 -1.44 -19.78
C ILE A 371 -26.90 -0.21 -19.29
N ILE A 372 -26.86 0.89 -20.06
CA ILE A 372 -27.48 2.17 -19.68
C ILE A 372 -28.94 2.25 -20.18
N ASN A 373 -29.44 1.25 -20.92
CA ASN A 373 -30.79 1.23 -21.51
C ASN A 373 -31.12 2.46 -22.37
N ILE A 374 -30.16 2.91 -23.20
CA ILE A 374 -30.32 4.10 -24.07
C ILE A 374 -30.88 3.71 -25.45
N PRO A 375 -31.85 4.47 -26.01
CA PRO A 375 -32.38 4.21 -27.36
C PRO A 375 -31.30 4.22 -28.46
N PRO A 376 -31.45 3.42 -29.53
CA PRO A 376 -30.47 3.34 -30.62
C PRO A 376 -30.38 4.62 -31.46
N THR A 377 -31.40 5.48 -31.42
CA THR A 377 -31.48 6.75 -32.18
C THR A 377 -30.54 7.84 -31.65
N VAL A 378 -29.77 7.57 -30.59
CA VAL A 378 -28.93 8.55 -29.90
C VAL A 378 -27.45 8.26 -30.12
N THR A 379 -26.65 9.29 -30.36
CA THR A 379 -25.20 9.18 -30.45
C THR A 379 -24.59 9.04 -29.05
N LEU A 380 -23.83 7.96 -28.83
CA LEU A 380 -23.12 7.67 -27.58
C LEU A 380 -21.64 7.48 -27.91
N THR A 381 -20.78 8.35 -27.39
CA THR A 381 -19.32 8.25 -27.55
C THR A 381 -18.62 8.37 -26.21
N ILE A 382 -17.44 7.78 -26.10
CA ILE A 382 -16.59 7.95 -24.92
C ILE A 382 -15.98 9.36 -24.98
N HIS A 383 -16.23 10.16 -23.95
CA HIS A 383 -15.75 11.54 -23.87
C HIS A 383 -14.38 11.61 -23.21
N ASN A 384 -14.23 10.98 -22.03
CA ASN A 384 -13.00 10.97 -21.25
C ASN A 384 -13.02 9.80 -20.24
N ALA A 385 -11.86 9.37 -19.73
CA ALA A 385 -11.75 8.29 -18.76
C ALA A 385 -10.72 8.63 -17.67
N GLY A 386 -10.93 8.11 -16.46
CA GLY A 386 -9.99 8.30 -15.35
C GLY A 386 -10.10 7.21 -14.30
N TYR A 387 -9.00 6.95 -13.59
CA TYR A 387 -9.03 6.12 -12.39
C TYR A 387 -9.63 6.88 -11.21
N THR A 388 -10.42 6.19 -10.40
CA THR A 388 -11.02 6.76 -9.18
C THR A 388 -10.03 6.79 -8.02
N GLY A 389 -10.46 7.30 -6.86
CA GLY A 389 -9.74 7.12 -5.60
C GLY A 389 -9.61 5.65 -5.18
N HIS A 390 -10.54 4.78 -5.59
CA HIS A 390 -10.51 3.35 -5.28
C HIS A 390 -9.47 2.61 -6.17
N PRO A 391 -8.59 1.77 -5.60
CA PRO A 391 -7.45 1.19 -6.32
C PRO A 391 -7.83 0.21 -7.42
N LEU A 392 -9.05 -0.32 -7.44
CA LEU A 392 -9.51 -1.28 -8.46
C LEU A 392 -10.71 -0.75 -9.26
N GLU A 393 -10.88 0.57 -9.32
CA GLU A 393 -12.02 1.17 -10.01
C GLU A 393 -11.61 2.34 -10.91
N LEU A 394 -12.29 2.43 -12.05
CA LEU A 394 -12.17 3.53 -13.01
C LEU A 394 -13.55 4.06 -13.39
N GLY A 395 -13.60 5.30 -13.88
CA GLY A 395 -14.80 5.93 -14.40
C GLY A 395 -14.63 6.35 -15.86
N LEU A 396 -15.72 6.22 -16.61
CA LEU A 396 -15.89 6.74 -17.96
C LEU A 396 -16.89 7.89 -17.94
N SER A 397 -16.54 8.98 -18.60
CA SER A 397 -17.49 10.01 -19.00
C SER A 397 -17.97 9.74 -20.42
N LEU A 398 -19.28 9.73 -20.59
CA LEU A 398 -19.94 9.39 -21.85
C LEU A 398 -20.69 10.59 -22.38
N ASN A 399 -20.46 10.89 -23.66
CA ASN A 399 -21.19 11.91 -24.38
C ASN A 399 -22.50 11.34 -24.93
N TYR A 400 -23.61 12.03 -24.67
CA TYR A 400 -24.94 11.70 -25.12
C TYR A 400 -25.59 12.88 -25.81
N CYS A 401 -26.00 12.71 -27.07
CA CYS A 401 -26.77 13.72 -27.80
C CYS A 401 -27.58 13.11 -28.94
N THR A 402 -28.79 13.65 -29.19
CA THR A 402 -29.70 13.18 -30.25
C THR A 402 -29.38 13.81 -31.60
N THR A 403 -29.20 15.13 -31.65
CA THR A 403 -28.81 15.87 -32.86
C THR A 403 -27.44 16.55 -32.74
N CYS A 404 -26.85 16.58 -31.53
CA CYS A 404 -25.50 17.09 -31.22
C CYS A 404 -25.17 18.51 -31.70
N ASN A 405 -26.16 19.32 -32.08
CA ASN A 405 -25.92 20.64 -32.68
C ASN A 405 -25.79 21.78 -31.66
N VAL A 406 -26.45 21.69 -30.50
CA VAL A 406 -26.54 22.81 -29.53
C VAL A 406 -25.99 22.42 -28.17
N THR A 407 -26.52 21.36 -27.57
CA THR A 407 -26.09 20.86 -26.27
C THR A 407 -25.84 19.37 -26.32
N LYS A 408 -25.01 18.90 -25.39
CA LYS A 408 -24.77 17.50 -25.13
C LYS A 408 -24.84 17.22 -23.63
N ARG A 409 -25.14 15.97 -23.28
CA ARG A 409 -25.18 15.50 -21.90
C ARG A 409 -23.99 14.60 -21.62
N ILE A 410 -23.44 14.73 -20.43
CA ILE A 410 -22.34 13.92 -19.93
C ILE A 410 -22.85 13.04 -18.81
N TYR A 411 -22.70 11.74 -18.98
CA TYR A 411 -22.99 10.72 -17.96
C TYR A 411 -21.70 10.11 -17.43
N ILE A 412 -21.74 9.53 -16.23
CA ILE A 412 -20.62 8.80 -15.64
C ILE A 412 -21.01 7.33 -15.44
N VAL A 413 -20.10 6.42 -15.81
CA VAL A 413 -20.20 4.99 -15.53
C VAL A 413 -18.90 4.54 -14.89
N THR A 414 -18.97 3.81 -13.78
CA THR A 414 -17.78 3.23 -13.14
C THR A 414 -17.65 1.75 -13.46
N TYR A 415 -16.40 1.27 -13.48
CA TYR A 415 -16.04 -0.12 -13.68
C TYR A 415 -15.11 -0.57 -12.57
N ASN A 416 -15.45 -1.68 -11.94
CA ASN A 416 -14.64 -2.30 -10.91
C ASN A 416 -13.89 -3.50 -11.51
N GLU A 417 -12.55 -3.46 -11.49
CA GLU A 417 -11.67 -4.47 -12.07
C GLU A 417 -11.69 -5.82 -11.34
N ASP A 418 -12.12 -5.85 -10.07
CA ASP A 418 -12.18 -7.08 -9.29
C ASP A 418 -13.45 -7.88 -9.57
N THR A 419 -14.60 -7.18 -9.55
CA THR A 419 -15.92 -7.77 -9.80
C THR A 419 -16.28 -7.83 -11.29
N GLU A 420 -15.57 -7.10 -12.14
CA GLU A 420 -15.85 -6.90 -13.57
C GLU A 420 -17.24 -6.31 -13.86
N GLN A 421 -17.79 -5.58 -12.88
CA GLN A 421 -19.11 -4.97 -12.98
C GLN A 421 -19.03 -3.50 -13.40
N TRP A 422 -19.98 -3.11 -14.25
CA TRP A 422 -20.21 -1.73 -14.67
C TRP A 422 -21.41 -1.17 -13.94
N VAL A 423 -21.27 0.02 -13.37
CA VAL A 423 -22.32 0.69 -12.61
C VAL A 423 -22.56 2.06 -13.21
N PHE A 424 -23.80 2.29 -13.69
CA PHE A 424 -24.25 3.61 -14.09
C PHE A 424 -24.44 4.48 -12.86
N GLN A 425 -23.86 5.68 -12.87
CA GLN A 425 -23.91 6.61 -11.74
C GLN A 425 -25.01 7.63 -11.95
N ASP A 426 -25.66 8.05 -10.87
CA ASP A 426 -26.71 9.07 -10.90
C ASP A 426 -26.11 10.47 -11.05
N PHE A 427 -25.57 10.74 -12.24
CA PHE A 427 -24.94 12.00 -12.60
C PHE A 427 -25.24 12.37 -14.04
N VAL A 428 -25.71 13.61 -14.24
CA VAL A 428 -25.96 14.20 -15.56
C VAL A 428 -25.51 15.64 -15.57
N LEU A 429 -24.63 15.99 -16.51
CA LEU A 429 -24.23 17.37 -16.76
C LEU A 429 -24.57 17.77 -18.20
N THR A 430 -25.28 18.90 -18.38
CA THR A 430 -25.58 19.44 -19.71
C THR A 430 -24.60 20.55 -20.04
N VAL A 431 -23.91 20.43 -21.17
CA VAL A 431 -22.92 21.41 -21.66
C VAL A 431 -23.15 21.75 -23.14
N PRO A 432 -22.61 22.88 -23.64
CA PRO A 432 -22.58 23.17 -25.07
C PRO A 432 -21.91 22.05 -25.88
N ALA A 433 -22.38 21.81 -27.10
CA ALA A 433 -21.93 20.68 -27.92
C ALA A 433 -20.41 20.67 -28.19
N ASP A 434 -19.82 21.86 -28.36
CA ASP A 434 -18.40 22.13 -28.63
C ASP A 434 -17.50 22.04 -27.38
N SER A 435 -18.08 22.00 -26.17
CA SER A 435 -17.31 22.00 -24.92
C SER A 435 -16.60 20.68 -24.69
N PHE A 436 -15.28 20.70 -24.45
CA PHE A 436 -14.52 19.50 -24.06
C PHE A 436 -14.22 19.54 -22.56
N LEU A 437 -14.72 18.55 -21.82
CA LEU A 437 -14.48 18.43 -20.38
C LEU A 437 -13.31 17.50 -20.07
N MET A 438 -12.39 17.99 -19.27
CA MET A 438 -11.38 17.17 -18.60
C MET A 438 -11.97 16.57 -17.31
N LEU A 439 -11.58 15.34 -16.98
CA LEU A 439 -12.06 14.60 -15.80
C LEU A 439 -10.91 14.29 -14.85
N ARG A 440 -11.10 14.58 -13.55
CA ARG A 440 -10.16 14.18 -12.49
C ARG A 440 -10.90 13.72 -11.25
N PHE A 441 -10.76 12.44 -10.92
CA PHE A 441 -11.22 11.89 -9.65
C PHE A 441 -10.30 12.30 -8.50
N LEU A 442 -10.90 12.50 -7.34
CA LEU A 442 -10.23 12.99 -6.14
C LEU A 442 -9.68 11.83 -5.31
N TYR A 443 -8.73 12.14 -4.42
CA TYR A 443 -8.24 11.20 -3.43
C TYR A 443 -9.27 11.10 -2.29
N SER A 444 -10.29 10.27 -2.51
CA SER A 444 -11.47 10.13 -1.65
C SER A 444 -11.87 8.67 -1.55
N ALA A 445 -12.57 8.29 -0.47
CA ALA A 445 -13.14 6.94 -0.39
C ALA A 445 -14.30 6.80 -1.39
N MET A 446 -15.09 7.85 -1.56
CA MET A 446 -16.21 7.90 -2.50
C MET A 446 -15.72 8.29 -3.91
N PRO A 447 -16.45 7.94 -4.98
CA PRO A 447 -16.09 8.28 -6.36
C PRO A 447 -16.35 9.76 -6.69
N GLU A 448 -15.69 10.66 -5.97
CA GLU A 448 -15.78 12.11 -6.14
C GLU A 448 -14.84 12.60 -7.24
N PHE A 449 -15.25 13.61 -7.99
CA PHE A 449 -14.46 14.14 -9.09
C PHE A 449 -14.77 15.62 -9.37
N ILE A 450 -13.86 16.24 -10.11
CA ILE A 450 -14.06 17.52 -10.76
C ILE A 450 -14.01 17.36 -12.27
N LEU A 451 -14.80 18.17 -12.97
CA LEU A 451 -14.77 18.35 -14.42
C LEU A 451 -14.41 19.80 -14.71
N TRP A 452 -13.69 20.07 -15.80
CA TRP A 452 -13.51 21.45 -16.24
C TRP A 452 -13.50 21.57 -17.76
N ASP A 453 -14.07 22.67 -18.24
CA ASP A 453 -13.92 23.12 -19.62
C ASP A 453 -12.82 24.20 -19.69
N LYS A 454 -12.84 25.04 -20.74
CA LYS A 454 -11.88 26.14 -20.91
C LYS A 454 -12.06 27.28 -19.89
N HIS A 455 -13.21 27.40 -19.26
CA HIS A 455 -13.66 28.59 -18.54
C HIS A 455 -14.16 28.31 -17.11
N ARG A 456 -14.68 27.11 -16.85
CA ARG A 456 -15.41 26.74 -15.62
C ARG A 456 -14.96 25.40 -15.07
N ILE A 457 -15.13 25.25 -13.75
CA ILE A 457 -14.91 24.01 -13.02
C ILE A 457 -16.22 23.57 -12.40
N TYR A 458 -16.59 22.33 -12.65
CA TYR A 458 -17.73 21.63 -12.07
C TYR A 458 -17.21 20.65 -11.03
N TYR A 459 -17.89 20.56 -9.90
CA TYR A 459 -17.57 19.60 -8.85
C TYR A 459 -18.69 18.59 -8.66
N CYS A 460 -18.32 17.40 -8.20
CA CYS A 460 -19.23 16.34 -7.83
C CYS A 460 -18.69 15.65 -6.56
N TYR A 461 -19.30 15.97 -5.42
CA TYR A 461 -18.91 15.49 -4.09
C TYR A 461 -20.01 14.62 -3.45
N ASN A 462 -19.67 13.95 -2.35
CA ASN A 462 -20.58 13.13 -1.54
C ASN A 462 -21.37 12.11 -2.37
N ASN A 463 -20.66 11.29 -3.16
CA ASN A 463 -21.25 10.23 -3.99
C ASN A 463 -22.38 10.74 -4.91
N PHE A 464 -22.05 11.72 -5.76
CA PHE A 464 -22.95 12.31 -6.76
C PHE A 464 -24.13 13.15 -6.23
N THR A 465 -24.28 13.30 -4.91
CA THR A 465 -25.38 14.07 -4.32
C THR A 465 -25.16 15.59 -4.32
N ASN A 466 -23.90 16.04 -4.29
CA ASN A 466 -23.56 17.46 -4.20
C ASN A 466 -22.79 17.88 -5.46
N THR A 467 -23.52 18.42 -6.43
CA THR A 467 -22.98 18.85 -7.72
C THR A 467 -23.16 20.34 -7.94
N GLY A 468 -22.26 20.97 -8.69
CA GLY A 468 -22.36 22.39 -9.00
C GLY A 468 -21.15 22.93 -9.75
N VAL A 469 -21.15 24.25 -9.96
CA VAL A 469 -20.01 25.00 -10.53
C VAL A 469 -19.28 25.70 -9.40
N VAL A 470 -17.95 25.61 -9.39
CA VAL A 470 -17.11 26.36 -8.45
C VAL A 470 -17.34 27.85 -8.66
N GLN A 471 -17.82 28.53 -7.62
CA GLN A 471 -18.17 29.94 -7.68
C GLN A 471 -16.94 30.83 -7.50
N THR A 472 -17.01 32.03 -8.05
CA THR A 472 -16.06 33.11 -7.78
C THR A 472 -16.85 34.32 -7.28
N PRO A 473 -16.24 35.21 -6.47
CA PRO A 473 -16.97 36.33 -5.87
C PRO A 473 -17.67 37.26 -6.87
N THR A 474 -17.21 37.33 -8.12
CA THR A 474 -17.59 38.39 -9.07
C THR A 474 -18.05 37.91 -10.45
N THR A 475 -17.85 36.64 -10.81
CA THR A 475 -18.11 36.17 -12.19
C THR A 475 -18.89 34.85 -12.30
N PHE A 476 -19.65 34.48 -11.26
CA PHE A 476 -20.52 33.28 -11.25
C PHE A 476 -19.79 32.00 -11.72
N GLY A 477 -18.53 31.84 -11.35
CA GLY A 477 -17.70 30.67 -11.69
C GLY A 477 -17.02 30.70 -13.06
N ASN A 478 -17.17 31.76 -13.86
CA ASN A 478 -16.36 31.96 -15.06
C ASN A 478 -14.98 32.53 -14.68
N LEU A 479 -13.96 31.65 -14.67
CA LEU A 479 -12.60 32.01 -14.30
C LEU A 479 -11.94 32.92 -15.35
N SER A 480 -12.27 32.73 -16.62
CA SER A 480 -11.74 33.53 -17.73
C SER A 480 -12.06 35.02 -17.60
N GLY A 481 -13.22 35.36 -17.05
CA GLY A 481 -13.59 36.75 -16.77
C GLY A 481 -12.64 37.44 -15.79
N LEU A 482 -12.04 36.68 -14.84
CA LEU A 482 -11.10 37.19 -13.83
C LEU A 482 -9.63 37.03 -14.22
N SER A 483 -9.38 36.41 -15.37
CA SER A 483 -8.05 36.19 -15.92
C SER A 483 -7.88 36.82 -17.31
N HIS A 484 -8.51 37.97 -17.55
CA HIS A 484 -8.37 38.74 -18.80
C HIS A 484 -8.70 37.92 -20.06
N GLY A 485 -9.71 37.06 -20.00
CA GLY A 485 -10.12 36.21 -21.12
C GLY A 485 -9.27 34.96 -21.35
N SER A 486 -8.23 34.72 -20.53
CA SER A 486 -7.40 33.51 -20.60
C SER A 486 -8.21 32.24 -20.26
N ILE A 487 -7.76 31.08 -20.73
CA ILE A 487 -8.39 29.79 -20.50
C ILE A 487 -7.64 28.94 -19.46
N ILE A 488 -8.31 27.95 -18.90
CA ILE A 488 -7.73 27.01 -17.95
C ILE A 488 -6.66 26.18 -18.67
N HIS A 489 -5.44 26.23 -18.15
CA HIS A 489 -4.29 25.45 -18.65
C HIS A 489 -4.15 24.12 -17.92
N ASP A 490 -4.11 24.14 -16.58
CA ASP A 490 -3.96 22.94 -15.76
C ASP A 490 -4.68 23.09 -14.41
N VAL A 491 -5.03 21.95 -13.82
CA VAL A 491 -5.65 21.85 -12.49
C VAL A 491 -4.82 20.92 -11.62
N PHE A 492 -3.99 21.49 -10.76
CA PHE A 492 -3.18 20.76 -9.80
C PHE A 492 -4.02 20.37 -8.58
N ILE A 493 -3.89 19.12 -8.13
CA ILE A 493 -4.54 18.60 -6.92
C ILE A 493 -3.50 17.85 -6.11
N ASP A 494 -3.37 18.17 -4.83
CA ASP A 494 -2.47 17.45 -3.93
C ASP A 494 -3.18 16.39 -3.07
N TYR A 495 -2.39 15.62 -2.31
CA TYR A 495 -2.90 14.62 -1.35
C TYR A 495 -3.61 15.24 -0.13
N TYR A 496 -3.48 16.56 0.06
CA TYR A 496 -4.14 17.32 1.12
C TYR A 496 -5.44 17.99 0.63
N GLY A 497 -5.87 17.69 -0.59
CA GLY A 497 -7.08 18.23 -1.19
C GLY A 497 -7.03 19.72 -1.51
N ASN A 498 -5.83 20.32 -1.59
CA ASN A 498 -5.65 21.62 -2.18
C ASN A 498 -5.80 21.52 -3.70
N ILE A 499 -6.54 22.45 -4.29
CA ILE A 499 -6.74 22.53 -5.73
C ILE A 499 -6.27 23.89 -6.21
N VAL A 500 -5.29 23.89 -7.11
CA VAL A 500 -4.81 25.10 -7.78
C VAL A 500 -5.16 25.01 -9.27
N VAL A 501 -5.96 25.96 -9.71
CA VAL A 501 -6.32 26.14 -11.12
C VAL A 501 -5.38 27.15 -11.70
N LYS A 502 -4.63 26.76 -12.72
CA LYS A 502 -3.67 27.63 -13.37
C LYS A 502 -4.18 27.96 -14.77
N MET A 503 -4.30 29.24 -15.07
CA MET A 503 -4.66 29.75 -16.40
C MET A 503 -3.43 29.82 -17.30
N GLU A 504 -3.61 29.92 -18.62
CA GLU A 504 -2.49 30.04 -19.58
C GLU A 504 -1.63 31.28 -19.33
N ASN A 505 -2.24 32.40 -18.91
CA ASN A 505 -1.52 33.62 -18.53
C ASN A 505 -0.96 33.59 -17.09
N ASN A 506 -0.84 32.39 -16.50
CA ASN A 506 -0.30 32.13 -15.16
C ASN A 506 -1.07 32.78 -13.99
N ILE A 507 -2.27 33.30 -14.21
CA ILE A 507 -3.18 33.63 -13.12
C ILE A 507 -3.62 32.32 -12.46
N MET A 508 -3.58 32.27 -11.13
CA MET A 508 -3.93 31.08 -10.37
C MET A 508 -5.15 31.32 -9.50
N PHE A 509 -5.99 30.30 -9.37
CA PHE A 509 -7.11 30.25 -8.44
C PHE A 509 -6.94 29.08 -7.48
N PHE A 510 -7.37 29.26 -6.24
CA PHE A 510 -7.26 28.27 -5.19
C PHE A 510 -8.60 27.95 -4.57
N PHE A 511 -8.82 26.66 -4.32
CA PHE A 511 -9.88 26.16 -3.46
C PHE A 511 -9.46 24.80 -2.89
N LYS A 512 -10.30 24.24 -2.01
CA LYS A 512 -10.10 22.89 -1.45
C LYS A 512 -11.21 21.95 -1.88
N ILE A 513 -10.94 20.65 -1.85
CA ILE A 513 -11.97 19.62 -1.98
C ILE A 513 -13.10 19.92 -0.96
N ASN A 514 -14.34 19.71 -1.38
CA ASN A 514 -15.57 20.04 -0.62
C ASN A 514 -15.86 21.54 -0.42
N ILE A 515 -14.99 22.44 -0.88
CA ILE A 515 -15.27 23.88 -0.96
C ILE A 515 -15.87 24.21 -2.34
N LYS A 516 -16.84 25.12 -2.33
CA LYS A 516 -17.68 25.46 -3.49
C LYS A 516 -17.28 26.75 -4.19
N ASP A 517 -16.35 27.51 -3.62
CA ASP A 517 -15.86 28.77 -4.15
C ASP A 517 -14.33 28.79 -4.25
N ALA A 518 -13.84 29.49 -5.27
CA ALA A 518 -12.42 29.69 -5.52
C ALA A 518 -12.01 31.15 -5.35
N VAL A 519 -10.80 31.35 -4.84
CA VAL A 519 -10.18 32.67 -4.66
C VAL A 519 -9.02 32.85 -5.63
N LYS A 520 -8.86 34.06 -6.17
CA LYS A 520 -7.71 34.39 -7.03
C LYS A 520 -6.46 34.56 -6.16
N LEU A 521 -5.41 33.80 -6.47
CA LEU A 521 -4.10 33.93 -5.84
C LEU A 521 -3.35 35.16 -6.35
N HIS A 522 -2.42 35.70 -5.55
CA HIS A 522 -1.57 36.81 -5.99
C HIS A 522 -0.73 36.42 -7.21
N LEU A 523 -0.44 37.39 -8.07
CA LEU A 523 0.42 37.16 -9.23
C LEU A 523 1.83 36.76 -8.78
N TRP A 524 2.32 35.63 -9.30
CA TRP A 524 3.65 35.10 -8.97
C TRP A 524 4.56 34.97 -10.19
N VAL A 525 3.97 34.66 -11.34
CA VAL A 525 4.68 34.36 -12.59
C VAL A 525 4.21 35.35 -13.66
N ASN A 526 5.14 35.78 -14.52
CA ASN A 526 4.82 36.65 -15.65
C ASN A 526 3.88 35.91 -16.62
N SER A 527 2.91 36.62 -17.17
CA SER A 527 1.92 36.12 -18.12
C SER A 527 2.47 35.35 -19.33
N THR A 528 3.69 35.66 -19.77
CA THR A 528 4.31 35.04 -20.95
C THR A 528 5.16 33.80 -20.63
N THR A 529 5.51 33.58 -19.36
CA THR A 529 6.42 32.50 -18.98
C THR A 529 5.69 31.16 -18.99
N LYS A 530 6.21 30.17 -19.73
CA LYS A 530 5.66 28.82 -19.70
C LYS A 530 5.98 28.14 -18.36
N SER A 531 4.94 27.81 -17.59
CA SER A 531 5.09 27.23 -16.26
C SER A 531 4.10 26.10 -15.96
N LEU A 532 4.39 25.26 -14.97
CA LEU A 532 3.50 24.22 -14.44
C LEU A 532 3.68 24.07 -12.93
N ILE A 533 2.68 23.52 -12.24
CA ILE A 533 2.76 23.19 -10.82
C ILE A 533 2.95 21.68 -10.67
N PHE A 534 3.92 21.29 -9.86
CA PHE A 534 4.23 19.90 -9.54
C PHE A 534 4.31 19.68 -8.04
N MET A 535 4.32 18.40 -7.65
CA MET A 535 4.50 17.97 -6.28
C MET A 535 5.91 17.38 -6.09
N ASN A 536 6.64 17.87 -5.09
CA ASN A 536 7.95 17.33 -4.75
C ASN A 536 7.82 16.01 -3.97
N ALA A 537 8.95 15.35 -3.69
CA ALA A 537 8.99 14.11 -2.89
C ALA A 537 8.40 14.23 -1.47
N SER A 538 8.31 15.45 -0.93
CA SER A 538 7.74 15.77 0.38
C SER A 538 6.23 16.02 0.33
N GLY A 539 5.59 15.93 -0.85
CA GLY A 539 4.17 16.21 -1.05
C GLY A 539 3.82 17.69 -1.23
N GLN A 540 4.80 18.57 -1.46
CA GLN A 540 4.58 20.02 -1.56
C GLN A 540 4.62 20.55 -2.99
N GLY A 541 3.83 21.61 -3.23
CA GLY A 541 3.76 22.30 -4.51
C GLY A 541 5.02 23.10 -4.86
N TYR A 542 5.50 22.97 -6.09
CA TYR A 542 6.54 23.83 -6.66
C TYR A 542 6.23 24.15 -8.13
N LEU A 543 6.72 25.28 -8.61
CA LEU A 543 6.59 25.73 -9.98
C LEU A 543 7.79 25.24 -10.81
N VAL A 544 7.53 24.86 -12.05
CA VAL A 544 8.54 24.49 -13.04
C VAL A 544 8.42 25.44 -14.21
N TYR A 545 9.52 26.12 -14.56
CA TYR A 545 9.60 27.01 -15.72
C TYR A 545 10.35 26.35 -16.85
N VAL A 546 9.86 26.55 -18.07
CA VAL A 546 10.55 26.13 -19.29
C VAL A 546 10.96 27.39 -20.05
N SER A 547 12.27 27.59 -20.20
CA SER A 547 12.80 28.73 -20.95
C SER A 547 12.82 28.46 -22.44
N GLY A 548 12.81 29.53 -23.25
CA GLY A 548 12.98 29.43 -24.70
C GLY A 548 14.34 28.86 -25.14
N SER A 549 15.36 28.85 -24.26
CA SER A 549 16.66 28.23 -24.53
C SER A 549 16.70 26.72 -24.27
N GLY A 550 15.56 26.10 -23.94
CA GLY A 550 15.45 24.66 -23.72
C GLY A 550 16.05 24.23 -22.37
N THR A 551 15.92 25.08 -21.35
CA THR A 551 16.28 24.76 -19.97
C THR A 551 15.05 24.75 -19.06
N ILE A 552 15.09 23.88 -18.06
CA ILE A 552 14.07 23.82 -16.99
C ILE A 552 14.66 24.33 -15.67
N SER A 553 13.89 25.16 -14.97
CA SER A 553 14.19 25.57 -13.60
C SER A 553 13.00 25.34 -12.65
N PRO A 554 13.20 24.60 -11.54
CA PRO A 554 12.19 24.49 -10.47
C PRO A 554 12.29 25.68 -9.50
N GLN A 555 11.15 26.12 -8.97
CA GLN A 555 11.06 27.15 -7.93
C GLN A 555 9.97 26.79 -6.92
N ARG A 556 10.25 26.92 -5.63
CA ARG A 556 9.27 26.66 -4.57
C ARG A 556 8.13 27.69 -4.61
N TYR A 557 6.89 27.23 -4.40
CA TYR A 557 5.71 28.10 -4.35
C TYR A 557 4.94 27.87 -3.04
N PRO A 558 4.78 28.91 -2.18
CA PRO A 558 4.14 28.77 -0.87
C PRO A 558 2.61 28.79 -0.96
N ILE A 559 2.00 27.72 -1.52
CA ILE A 559 0.55 27.62 -1.72
C ILE A 559 -0.23 27.93 -0.43
N ASP A 560 0.17 27.36 0.69
CA ASP A 560 -0.55 27.51 1.97
C ASP A 560 -0.48 28.96 2.50
N LEU A 561 0.68 29.62 2.43
CA LEU A 561 0.83 31.00 2.89
C LEU A 561 0.06 31.97 1.98
N GLU A 562 0.07 31.74 0.66
CA GLU A 562 -0.70 32.54 -0.29
C GLU A 562 -2.21 32.38 -0.07
N ALA A 563 -2.68 31.15 0.15
CA ALA A 563 -4.07 30.88 0.48
C ALA A 563 -4.49 31.54 1.80
N GLN A 564 -3.65 31.47 2.84
CA GLN A 564 -3.89 32.14 4.12
C GLN A 564 -3.94 33.66 3.98
N SER A 565 -3.01 34.24 3.22
CA SER A 565 -2.95 35.68 2.97
C SER A 565 -4.26 36.22 2.40
N ILE A 566 -4.87 35.50 1.46
CA ILE A 566 -6.15 35.89 0.84
C ILE A 566 -7.34 35.65 1.75
N ALA A 567 -7.36 34.53 2.47
CA ALA A 567 -8.45 34.20 3.37
C ALA A 567 -8.59 35.21 4.53
N LEU A 568 -7.47 35.81 4.97
CA LEU A 568 -7.48 36.90 5.95
C LEU A 568 -8.21 38.14 5.43
N LYS A 569 -8.02 38.47 4.14
CA LYS A 569 -8.76 39.56 3.48
C LYS A 569 -10.26 39.30 3.44
N THR A 570 -10.67 38.05 3.25
CA THR A 570 -12.09 37.64 3.25
C THR A 570 -12.66 37.37 4.65
N LYS A 571 -11.86 37.55 5.72
CA LYS A 571 -12.21 37.24 7.13
C LYS A 571 -12.69 35.79 7.34
N GLU A 572 -12.25 34.87 6.50
CA GLU A 572 -12.63 33.46 6.57
C GLU A 572 -11.77 32.75 7.62
N LYS A 573 -12.42 32.05 8.56
CA LYS A 573 -11.75 31.30 9.64
C LYS A 573 -12.07 29.83 9.52
N CYS A 574 -11.11 28.97 9.87
CA CYS A 574 -11.37 27.56 10.01
C CYS A 574 -12.32 27.32 11.20
N PRO A 575 -13.40 26.52 11.04
CA PRO A 575 -14.35 26.26 12.12
C PRO A 575 -13.76 25.40 13.25
N PHE A 576 -12.63 24.72 13.02
CA PHE A 576 -11.92 23.94 14.03
C PHE A 576 -10.47 24.42 14.20
N VAL A 577 -9.89 24.12 15.37
CA VAL A 577 -8.48 24.42 15.69
C VAL A 577 -7.59 23.25 15.29
N ALA A 578 -8.02 22.02 15.59
CA ALA A 578 -7.23 20.82 15.31
C ALA A 578 -8.12 19.64 14.92
N PHE A 579 -7.61 18.81 14.01
CA PHE A 579 -8.18 17.52 13.65
C PHE A 579 -7.06 16.48 13.64
N THR A 580 -7.09 15.54 14.58
CA THR A 580 -6.01 14.56 14.82
C THR A 580 -6.55 13.13 14.74
N THR A 581 -5.70 12.18 14.34
CA THR A 581 -6.10 10.77 14.17
C THR A 581 -4.93 9.83 14.48
N ASN A 582 -5.20 8.58 14.85
CA ASN A 582 -4.18 7.51 14.86
C ASN A 582 -4.09 6.73 13.54
N ILE A 583 -4.70 7.23 12.47
CA ILE A 583 -4.68 6.59 11.15
C ILE A 583 -3.32 6.87 10.50
N LEU A 584 -2.36 6.01 10.80
CA LEU A 584 -1.00 6.07 10.27
C LEU A 584 -0.86 5.31 8.95
N PHE A 585 -1.69 4.29 8.73
CA PHE A 585 -1.55 3.34 7.63
C PHE A 585 -2.67 3.46 6.61
N VAL A 586 -2.29 3.56 5.34
CA VAL A 586 -3.19 3.69 4.19
C VAL A 586 -3.79 2.34 3.76
N PHE A 587 -3.18 1.22 4.16
CA PHE A 587 -3.65 -0.15 3.88
C PHE A 587 -3.62 -1.03 5.13
N ASN A 588 -4.74 -1.67 5.44
CA ASN A 588 -4.88 -2.65 6.52
C ASN A 588 -5.48 -3.92 5.96
N LEU A 589 -5.00 -5.08 6.41
CA LEU A 589 -5.54 -6.38 6.06
C LEU A 589 -6.17 -7.02 7.30
N LEU A 590 -7.41 -7.45 7.19
CA LEU A 590 -8.17 -8.12 8.22
C LEU A 590 -8.46 -9.57 7.81
N ASP A 591 -8.06 -10.50 8.68
CA ASP A 591 -8.46 -11.89 8.60
C ASP A 591 -9.71 -12.16 9.45
N LYS A 592 -10.25 -13.39 9.40
CA LYS A 592 -11.40 -13.80 10.21
C LYS A 592 -11.12 -13.59 11.71
N GLY A 593 -12.15 -13.14 12.44
CA GLY A 593 -12.06 -12.88 13.88
C GLY A 593 -11.22 -11.67 14.29
N GLN A 594 -10.52 -11.01 13.36
CA GLN A 594 -9.75 -9.81 13.64
C GLN A 594 -10.63 -8.55 13.61
N ASN A 595 -10.23 -7.53 14.37
CA ASN A 595 -10.85 -6.21 14.38
C ASN A 595 -9.81 -5.12 14.14
N LEU A 596 -10.24 -4.01 13.54
CA LEU A 596 -9.43 -2.81 13.37
C LEU A 596 -10.08 -1.67 14.13
N THR A 597 -9.35 -1.06 15.06
CA THR A 597 -9.82 0.10 15.81
C THR A 597 -8.98 1.33 15.50
N VAL A 598 -9.64 2.42 15.10
CA VAL A 598 -9.03 3.73 14.84
C VAL A 598 -9.76 4.81 15.62
N TRP A 599 -9.12 5.94 15.86
CA TRP A 599 -9.75 7.11 16.46
C TRP A 599 -9.42 8.38 15.69
N ALA A 600 -10.37 9.31 15.74
CA ALA A 600 -10.22 10.68 15.26
C ALA A 600 -10.72 11.64 16.33
N GLN A 601 -10.06 12.78 16.47
CA GLN A 601 -10.39 13.82 17.43
C GLN A 601 -10.49 15.17 16.72
N ILE A 602 -11.52 15.94 17.05
CA ILE A 602 -11.71 17.31 16.58
C ILE A 602 -11.78 18.26 17.78
N VAL A 603 -11.06 19.37 17.70
CA VAL A 603 -11.04 20.44 18.71
C VAL A 603 -11.55 21.73 18.06
N TYR A 604 -12.60 22.32 18.62
CA TYR A 604 -13.25 23.51 18.05
C TYR A 604 -13.82 24.43 19.14
N PRO A 605 -13.95 25.75 18.89
CA PRO A 605 -14.58 26.67 19.84
C PRO A 605 -16.01 26.24 20.25
N GLU A 606 -16.41 26.53 21.48
CA GLU A 606 -17.78 26.30 21.95
C GLU A 606 -18.82 26.95 21.02
N ASN A 607 -20.01 26.34 20.95
CA ASN A 607 -21.18 26.78 20.16
C ASN A 607 -21.12 26.60 18.63
N ILE A 608 -20.05 26.02 18.06
CA ILE A 608 -20.01 25.70 16.61
C ILE A 608 -20.73 24.39 16.29
N GLY A 609 -20.64 23.39 17.18
CA GLY A 609 -21.40 22.14 17.04
C GLY A 609 -20.82 21.12 16.03
N LEU A 610 -19.52 21.13 15.76
CA LEU A 610 -18.90 20.22 14.77
C LEU A 610 -18.94 18.75 15.20
N TYR A 611 -18.84 17.85 14.21
CA TYR A 611 -18.77 16.41 14.41
C TYR A 611 -17.84 15.75 13.38
N ILE A 612 -17.55 14.46 13.60
CA ILE A 612 -16.67 13.66 12.73
C ILE A 612 -17.56 12.79 11.83
N ILE A 613 -17.30 12.84 10.53
CA ILE A 613 -17.96 12.03 9.51
C ILE A 613 -17.05 10.87 9.14
N VAL A 614 -17.64 9.66 9.10
CA VAL A 614 -16.98 8.43 8.67
C VAL A 614 -17.76 7.88 7.50
N GLU A 615 -17.14 7.89 6.33
CA GLU A 615 -17.71 7.39 5.07
C GLU A 615 -16.97 6.12 4.68
N SER A 616 -17.71 5.11 4.23
CA SER A 616 -17.14 3.85 3.74
C SER A 616 -17.68 3.53 2.36
N TYR A 617 -16.80 3.15 1.44
CA TYR A 617 -17.13 2.80 0.05
C TYR A 617 -16.56 1.44 -0.30
N GLY A 618 -17.39 0.57 -0.89
CA GLY A 618 -17.03 -0.80 -1.25
C GLY A 618 -18.11 -1.81 -0.85
N PRO A 619 -17.80 -3.11 -0.88
CA PRO A 619 -18.76 -4.16 -0.57
C PRO A 619 -19.12 -4.15 0.93
N ASN A 620 -20.36 -4.51 1.24
CA ASN A 620 -20.86 -4.57 2.61
C ASN A 620 -20.38 -5.85 3.34
N ILE A 621 -19.10 -5.87 3.73
CA ILE A 621 -18.41 -7.05 4.29
C ILE A 621 -17.99 -6.89 5.76
N LEU A 622 -17.95 -5.65 6.27
CA LEU A 622 -17.58 -5.30 7.64
C LEU A 622 -18.71 -4.53 8.31
N LYS A 623 -18.88 -4.77 9.61
CA LYS A 623 -19.68 -3.94 10.50
C LYS A 623 -18.79 -2.87 11.12
N MET A 624 -19.39 -1.73 11.43
CA MET A 624 -18.73 -0.59 12.05
C MET A 624 -19.44 -0.25 13.36
N LYS A 625 -18.68 -0.19 14.46
CA LYS A 625 -19.15 0.32 15.76
C LYS A 625 -18.45 1.66 16.02
N GLN A 626 -19.22 2.66 16.46
CA GLN A 626 -18.74 3.99 16.74
C GLN A 626 -19.00 4.33 18.20
N GLN A 627 -18.00 4.91 18.87
CA GLN A 627 -18.10 5.41 20.24
C GLN A 627 -17.55 6.82 20.28
N VAL A 628 -18.34 7.78 20.77
CA VAL A 628 -17.95 9.19 20.84
C VAL A 628 -17.79 9.59 22.30
N GLN A 629 -16.66 10.21 22.60
CA GLN A 629 -16.36 10.88 23.85
C GLN A 629 -16.31 12.39 23.61
N TYR A 630 -16.81 13.16 24.57
CA TYR A 630 -16.93 14.61 24.47
C TYR A 630 -16.48 15.28 25.76
N GLU A 631 -15.66 16.31 25.62
CA GLU A 631 -15.10 17.08 26.72
C GLU A 631 -15.12 18.58 26.37
N ILE A 632 -15.30 19.43 27.38
CA ILE A 632 -15.27 20.89 27.26
C ILE A 632 -14.23 21.45 28.21
N VAL A 633 -13.26 22.20 27.70
CA VAL A 633 -12.19 22.80 28.49
C VAL A 633 -11.85 24.18 27.93
N LEU A 634 -11.84 25.20 28.78
CA LEU A 634 -11.36 26.56 28.47
C LEU A 634 -11.99 27.20 27.21
N GLY A 635 -13.29 27.02 26.97
CA GLY A 635 -13.97 27.61 25.80
C GLY A 635 -13.86 26.76 24.52
N TYR A 636 -13.25 25.57 24.60
CA TYR A 636 -13.10 24.64 23.49
C TYR A 636 -13.80 23.31 23.77
N CYS A 637 -14.45 22.81 22.73
CA CYS A 637 -15.06 21.49 22.65
C CYS A 637 -14.09 20.50 22.00
N THR A 638 -13.86 19.38 22.66
CA THR A 638 -13.10 18.24 22.12
C THR A 638 -14.03 17.06 21.93
N LYS A 639 -14.12 16.53 20.71
CA LYS A 639 -14.83 15.28 20.41
C LYS A 639 -13.85 14.24 19.91
N THR A 640 -13.77 13.11 20.60
CA THR A 640 -12.97 11.95 20.20
C THR A 640 -13.91 10.83 19.78
N MET A 641 -13.76 10.32 18.56
CA MET A 641 -14.55 9.23 18.00
C MET A 641 -13.66 8.01 17.79
N THR A 642 -13.98 6.91 18.47
CA THR A 642 -13.38 5.60 18.26
C THR A 642 -14.26 4.77 17.33
N ILE A 643 -13.65 4.19 16.31
CA ILE A 643 -14.31 3.44 15.24
C ILE A 643 -13.69 2.04 15.20
N THR A 644 -14.52 1.01 15.38
CA THR A 644 -14.09 -0.39 15.30
C THR A 644 -14.76 -1.08 14.11
N PHE A 645 -13.94 -1.59 13.20
CA PHE A 645 -14.35 -2.43 12.08
C PHE A 645 -14.17 -3.90 12.43
N TYR A 646 -15.20 -4.71 12.20
CA TYR A 646 -15.17 -6.14 12.51
C TYR A 646 -16.14 -6.93 11.62
N GLN A 647 -16.00 -8.25 11.63
CA GLN A 647 -16.92 -9.18 10.99
C GLN A 647 -17.50 -10.14 12.03
N ASP A 648 -18.79 -10.47 11.92
CA ASP A 648 -19.50 -11.40 12.79
C ASP A 648 -20.13 -12.58 12.03
N THR A 649 -19.67 -12.81 10.79
CA THR A 649 -20.08 -13.96 9.98
C THR A 649 -19.56 -15.25 10.61
N ASN A 650 -20.45 -16.22 10.84
CA ASN A 650 -20.06 -17.61 11.14
C ASN A 650 -19.98 -18.41 9.83
N TYR A 651 -18.85 -19.07 9.59
CA TYR A 651 -18.59 -19.92 8.42
C TYR A 651 -18.82 -21.41 8.69
N GLU A 652 -19.23 -21.79 9.90
CA GLU A 652 -19.51 -23.18 10.28
C GLU A 652 -20.80 -23.71 9.63
N ALA A 653 -20.72 -24.95 9.12
CA ALA A 653 -21.87 -25.71 8.60
C ALA A 653 -22.71 -24.97 7.53
N VAL A 654 -22.09 -24.08 6.75
CA VAL A 654 -22.74 -23.35 5.66
C VAL A 654 -22.82 -24.24 4.41
N ASN A 655 -23.92 -24.15 3.66
CA ASN A 655 -24.15 -24.95 2.45
C ASN A 655 -23.05 -24.76 1.38
N ASP A 656 -22.59 -23.53 1.17
CA ASP A 656 -21.53 -23.19 0.21
C ASP A 656 -20.51 -22.26 0.86
N TYR A 657 -19.50 -22.88 1.48
CA TYR A 657 -18.44 -22.20 2.21
C TYR A 657 -17.63 -21.25 1.33
N PHE A 658 -17.22 -21.68 0.13
CA PHE A 658 -16.37 -20.88 -0.75
C PHE A 658 -17.10 -19.66 -1.32
N ASN A 659 -18.38 -19.81 -1.65
CA ASN A 659 -19.22 -18.68 -2.08
C ASN A 659 -19.44 -17.66 -0.96
N LEU A 660 -19.64 -18.13 0.29
CA LEU A 660 -19.72 -17.23 1.43
C LEU A 660 -18.39 -16.49 1.66
N GLN A 661 -17.25 -17.18 1.57
CA GLN A 661 -15.93 -16.52 1.64
C GLN A 661 -15.77 -15.47 0.54
N ASP A 662 -16.10 -15.80 -0.70
CA ASP A 662 -16.02 -14.85 -1.81
C ASP A 662 -16.90 -13.63 -1.56
N LYS A 663 -18.15 -13.81 -1.11
CA LYS A 663 -19.06 -12.71 -0.77
C LYS A 663 -18.59 -11.85 0.41
N LYS A 664 -17.81 -12.41 1.32
CA LYS A 664 -17.36 -11.76 2.57
C LYS A 664 -15.91 -11.29 2.54
N THR A 665 -15.23 -11.44 1.41
CA THR A 665 -13.92 -10.87 1.14
C THR A 665 -14.04 -9.69 0.17
N GLY A 666 -13.05 -8.81 0.19
CA GLY A 666 -13.03 -7.63 -0.68
C GLY A 666 -12.27 -6.47 -0.06
N LEU A 667 -12.31 -5.34 -0.76
CA LEU A 667 -11.63 -4.12 -0.34
C LEU A 667 -12.65 -3.04 0.00
N LEU A 668 -12.54 -2.47 1.19
CA LEU A 668 -13.34 -1.34 1.66
C LEU A 668 -12.44 -0.11 1.78
N LEU A 669 -12.84 1.02 1.19
CA LEU A 669 -12.23 2.32 1.46
C LEU A 669 -12.99 3.04 2.56
N VAL A 670 -12.25 3.70 3.46
CA VAL A 670 -12.80 4.46 4.57
C VAL A 670 -12.18 5.85 4.56
N GLN A 671 -13.02 6.86 4.76
CA GLN A 671 -12.63 8.26 4.87
C GLN A 671 -13.15 8.84 6.17
N VAL A 672 -12.28 9.52 6.89
CA VAL A 672 -12.62 10.22 8.14
C VAL A 672 -12.31 11.70 7.99
N ARG A 673 -13.31 12.54 8.27
CA ARG A 673 -13.24 13.99 8.07
C ARG A 673 -14.14 14.77 9.04
N PRO A 674 -13.83 16.03 9.40
CA PRO A 674 -14.78 16.93 10.04
C PRO A 674 -16.01 17.23 9.17
N SER A 675 -17.09 17.63 9.85
CA SER A 675 -18.37 18.00 9.26
C SER A 675 -18.30 19.27 8.41
N GLU A 676 -17.44 20.22 8.79
CA GLU A 676 -17.27 21.50 8.11
C GLU A 676 -15.79 21.79 7.83
N TYR A 677 -15.55 22.53 6.76
CA TYR A 677 -14.23 22.91 6.27
C TYR A 677 -14.22 24.33 5.72
N ALA A 678 -13.03 24.93 5.71
CA ALA A 678 -12.74 26.21 5.08
C ALA A 678 -11.42 26.13 4.29
N LYS A 679 -11.16 27.09 3.41
CA LYS A 679 -9.93 27.14 2.59
C LYS A 679 -8.65 27.17 3.44
N THR A 680 -8.72 27.75 4.64
CA THR A 680 -7.59 27.87 5.58
C THR A 680 -7.40 26.70 6.53
N CYS A 681 -8.32 25.74 6.56
CA CYS A 681 -8.24 24.65 7.53
C CYS A 681 -7.01 23.77 7.30
N PRO A 682 -6.29 23.37 8.36
CA PRO A 682 -5.19 22.43 8.26
C PRO A 682 -5.70 21.04 7.84
N ILE A 683 -4.79 20.25 7.27
CA ILE A 683 -4.86 18.85 6.81
C ILE A 683 -6.28 18.25 6.61
N SER A 684 -6.56 17.91 5.35
CA SER A 684 -7.72 17.22 4.77
C SER A 684 -8.15 15.88 5.41
N PRO A 685 -9.23 15.25 4.90
CA PRO A 685 -9.67 13.90 5.28
C PRO A 685 -8.54 12.87 5.27
N LYS A 686 -8.60 11.90 6.18
CA LYS A 686 -7.76 10.70 6.13
C LYS A 686 -8.50 9.60 5.40
N VAL A 687 -7.95 9.18 4.25
CA VAL A 687 -8.44 8.05 3.45
C VAL A 687 -7.51 6.86 3.64
N PHE A 688 -8.09 5.70 3.96
CA PHE A 688 -7.37 4.44 4.09
C PHE A 688 -8.23 3.29 3.58
N SER A 689 -7.59 2.15 3.33
CA SER A 689 -8.25 0.95 2.82
C SER A 689 -8.12 -0.21 3.81
N ILE A 690 -9.18 -1.01 3.87
CA ILE A 690 -9.29 -2.23 4.65
C ILE A 690 -9.59 -3.37 3.68
N ALA A 691 -8.59 -4.22 3.44
CA ALA A 691 -8.77 -5.46 2.74
C ALA A 691 -9.23 -6.55 3.73
N VAL A 692 -10.25 -7.32 3.37
CA VAL A 692 -10.68 -8.50 4.12
C VAL A 692 -10.36 -9.73 3.28
N GLY A 693 -9.53 -10.62 3.80
CA GLY A 693 -9.12 -11.81 3.07
C GLY A 693 -7.82 -12.43 3.58
N CYS A 694 -7.22 -13.28 2.74
CA CYS A 694 -6.01 -14.01 3.11
C CYS A 694 -4.74 -13.15 3.00
N ASP A 695 -3.95 -13.14 4.07
CA ASP A 695 -2.60 -12.59 4.10
C ASP A 695 -1.57 -13.60 3.59
N ARG A 696 -1.03 -13.36 2.40
CA ARG A 696 -0.04 -14.23 1.76
C ARG A 696 1.33 -14.20 2.43
N SER A 697 1.61 -13.18 3.23
CA SER A 697 2.84 -13.14 4.01
C SER A 697 2.80 -14.13 5.17
N LYS A 698 1.60 -14.60 5.56
CA LYS A 698 1.42 -15.55 6.65
C LYS A 698 1.58 -16.99 6.18
N TYR A 699 2.24 -17.79 6.99
CA TYR A 699 2.36 -19.24 6.79
C TYR A 699 2.40 -19.93 8.15
N ILE A 700 2.04 -21.21 8.18
CA ILE A 700 2.12 -22.03 9.39
C ILE A 700 3.39 -22.89 9.37
N ALA A 701 3.92 -23.19 10.55
CA ALA A 701 5.03 -24.11 10.74
C ALA A 701 4.79 -24.98 11.97
N VAL A 702 5.35 -26.18 11.99
CA VAL A 702 5.31 -27.06 13.16
C VAL A 702 6.49 -26.74 14.08
N LYS A 703 6.21 -26.52 15.36
CA LYS A 703 7.21 -26.22 16.39
C LYS A 703 8.15 -27.41 16.62
N GLY A 704 9.42 -27.12 16.91
CA GLY A 704 10.43 -28.13 17.26
C GLY A 704 11.25 -28.67 16.09
N PHE A 705 11.04 -28.17 14.87
CA PHE A 705 11.81 -28.54 13.69
C PHE A 705 12.95 -27.54 13.44
N THR A 706 14.19 -28.02 13.39
CA THR A 706 15.38 -27.20 13.11
C THR A 706 15.60 -27.05 11.60
N LYS A 707 16.05 -25.87 11.16
CA LYS A 707 16.47 -25.63 9.77
C LYS A 707 17.91 -26.08 9.46
N ARG A 708 18.65 -26.53 10.48
CA ARG A 708 20.09 -26.86 10.40
C ARG A 708 20.29 -28.38 10.46
N CYS A 709 20.26 -29.02 9.29
CA CYS A 709 20.63 -30.43 9.12
C CYS A 709 21.41 -30.58 7.81
N THR A 710 22.21 -31.65 7.66
CA THR A 710 22.96 -31.89 6.42
C THR A 710 22.01 -32.51 5.38
N PRO A 711 21.81 -31.86 4.21
CA PRO A 711 20.98 -32.42 3.14
C PRO A 711 21.62 -33.70 2.61
N ARG A 712 20.87 -34.80 2.53
CA ARG A 712 21.34 -36.06 1.93
C ARG A 712 20.22 -36.68 1.12
N ASP A 713 20.34 -36.72 -0.20
CA ASP A 713 19.30 -37.39 -0.99
C ASP A 713 19.28 -38.89 -0.68
N PHE A 714 18.14 -39.37 -0.19
CA PHE A 714 17.93 -40.78 0.09
C PHE A 714 16.54 -41.24 -0.36
N TYR A 715 16.43 -42.55 -0.54
CA TYR A 715 15.17 -43.22 -0.81
C TYR A 715 14.79 -44.04 0.41
N TYR A 716 13.49 -44.07 0.72
CA TYR A 716 12.94 -44.97 1.70
C TYR A 716 11.80 -45.79 1.08
N ILE A 717 11.53 -46.95 1.67
CA ILE A 717 10.54 -47.90 1.15
C ILE A 717 9.39 -47.97 2.15
N ILE A 718 8.17 -47.83 1.66
CA ILE A 718 6.95 -48.09 2.42
C ILE A 718 6.42 -49.45 1.98
N GLU A 719 6.27 -50.38 2.93
CA GLU A 719 5.73 -51.70 2.63
C GLU A 719 4.26 -51.61 2.20
N LYS A 720 3.87 -52.47 1.24
CA LYS A 720 2.50 -52.52 0.74
C LYS A 720 1.44 -52.77 1.82
N SER A 721 1.81 -53.48 2.88
CA SER A 721 1.00 -53.76 4.07
C SER A 721 0.66 -52.51 4.89
N HIS A 722 1.37 -51.39 4.70
CA HIS A 722 1.20 -50.13 5.44
C HIS A 722 0.59 -49.01 4.59
N LEU A 723 0.25 -49.28 3.33
CA LEU A 723 -0.40 -48.32 2.43
C LEU A 723 -1.92 -48.53 2.41
N ARG A 724 -2.73 -47.46 2.47
CA ARG A 724 -4.21 -47.49 2.56
C ARG A 724 -4.89 -48.42 1.55
N ASN A 725 -4.41 -48.41 0.31
CA ASN A 725 -4.99 -49.20 -0.78
C ASN A 725 -4.40 -50.61 -0.91
N ARG A 726 -3.48 -50.99 -0.02
CA ARG A 726 -2.77 -52.28 0.02
C ARG A 726 -2.34 -52.76 -1.38
N PRO A 727 -1.52 -51.97 -2.11
CA PRO A 727 -1.13 -52.27 -3.50
C PRO A 727 -0.31 -53.56 -3.60
N SER A 728 -0.08 -54.05 -4.82
CA SER A 728 0.68 -55.30 -5.03
C SER A 728 2.18 -55.17 -4.74
N LYS A 729 2.74 -53.96 -4.83
CA LYS A 729 4.17 -53.65 -4.68
C LYS A 729 4.44 -52.59 -3.60
N ASN A 730 5.63 -52.65 -3.00
CA ASN A 730 6.10 -51.64 -2.07
C ASN A 730 6.34 -50.31 -2.80
N LEU A 731 6.14 -49.19 -2.10
CA LEU A 731 6.34 -47.86 -2.64
C LEU A 731 7.75 -47.37 -2.29
N ARG A 732 8.57 -47.07 -3.30
CA ARG A 732 9.88 -46.43 -3.13
C ARG A 732 9.73 -44.93 -3.29
N VAL A 733 10.02 -44.16 -2.24
CA VAL A 733 9.84 -42.71 -2.20
C VAL A 733 11.20 -42.01 -2.13
N GLN A 734 11.38 -40.97 -2.95
CA GLN A 734 12.53 -40.06 -2.86
C GLN A 734 12.23 -38.96 -1.84
N TYR A 735 13.11 -38.79 -0.84
CA TYR A 735 12.95 -37.73 0.15
C TYR A 735 13.44 -36.39 -0.39
N LYS A 736 12.54 -35.39 -0.50
CA LYS A 736 12.85 -34.06 -1.05
C LYS A 736 13.12 -33.05 0.07
N TRP A 737 14.38 -32.88 0.45
CA TRP A 737 14.79 -32.00 1.57
C TRP A 737 14.33 -30.55 1.43
N GLN A 738 14.38 -29.98 0.22
CA GLN A 738 13.97 -28.60 -0.03
C GLN A 738 12.49 -28.35 0.29
N ILE A 739 11.66 -29.41 0.26
CA ILE A 739 10.21 -29.32 0.48
C ILE A 739 9.84 -29.78 1.89
N TYR A 740 10.41 -30.91 2.35
CA TYR A 740 10.00 -31.55 3.60
C TYR A 740 10.79 -31.11 4.83
N GLY A 741 11.92 -30.42 4.63
CA GLY A 741 12.81 -30.01 5.71
C GLY A 741 13.49 -31.20 6.40
N CYS A 742 13.98 -30.95 7.62
CA CYS A 742 14.70 -31.95 8.41
C CYS A 742 13.71 -32.88 9.13
N PRO A 743 13.84 -34.21 9.00
CA PRO A 743 12.98 -35.12 9.75
C PRO A 743 13.32 -35.07 11.25
N LEU A 744 12.30 -35.04 12.10
CA LEU A 744 12.44 -35.17 13.55
C LEU A 744 12.59 -36.65 13.91
N ARG A 745 13.65 -36.99 14.63
CA ARG A 745 13.91 -38.37 15.09
C ARG A 745 13.24 -38.61 16.43
N LEU A 746 12.40 -39.64 16.50
CA LEU A 746 11.68 -40.04 17.71
C LEU A 746 11.86 -41.54 17.97
N ASP A 747 12.03 -41.91 19.24
CA ASP A 747 11.95 -43.32 19.64
C ASP A 747 10.48 -43.79 19.50
N PHE A 748 10.27 -45.07 19.15
CA PHE A 748 8.93 -45.64 18.99
C PHE A 748 8.03 -45.51 20.23
N ARG A 749 8.60 -45.32 21.43
CA ARG A 749 7.86 -45.08 22.68
C ARG A 749 7.41 -43.63 22.85
N GLU A 750 8.06 -42.69 22.16
CA GLU A 750 7.76 -41.27 22.24
C GLU A 750 6.54 -40.92 21.39
N LYS A 751 5.53 -40.33 22.04
CA LYS A 751 4.33 -39.83 21.36
C LYS A 751 4.57 -38.40 20.91
N PHE A 752 4.08 -38.03 19.73
CA PHE A 752 4.29 -36.69 19.18
C PHE A 752 3.01 -35.87 19.18
N HIS A 753 3.01 -34.71 19.85
CA HIS A 753 1.93 -33.73 19.75
C HIS A 753 2.38 -32.59 18.83
N PRO A 754 1.83 -32.47 17.61
CA PRO A 754 2.13 -31.34 16.74
C PRO A 754 1.65 -30.04 17.38
N LEU A 755 2.55 -29.07 17.54
CA LEU A 755 2.20 -27.70 17.91
C LEU A 755 2.42 -26.81 16.69
N ILE A 756 1.39 -26.04 16.32
CA ILE A 756 1.40 -25.23 15.10
C ILE A 756 1.61 -23.76 15.48
N GLU A 757 2.56 -23.12 14.81
CA GLU A 757 2.87 -21.71 14.94
C GLU A 757 2.49 -20.97 13.66
N LEU A 758 1.85 -19.82 13.79
CA LEU A 758 1.62 -18.89 12.70
C LEU A 758 2.79 -17.92 12.63
N HIS A 759 3.38 -17.78 11.44
CA HIS A 759 4.48 -16.86 11.15
C HIS A 759 4.06 -15.91 10.05
N ASN A 760 4.68 -14.72 9.99
CA ASN A 760 4.58 -13.76 8.89
C ASN A 760 5.99 -13.40 8.38
N SER A 761 6.10 -12.34 7.57
CA SER A 761 7.40 -11.84 7.08
C SER A 761 8.34 -11.30 8.19
N GLU A 762 7.81 -11.00 9.38
CA GLU A 762 8.53 -10.44 10.52
C GLU A 762 8.91 -11.50 11.55
N GLY A 763 8.29 -12.68 11.50
CA GLY A 763 8.60 -13.83 12.34
C GLY A 763 7.35 -14.45 12.95
N PHE A 764 7.48 -14.94 14.17
CA PHE A 764 6.41 -15.58 14.92
C PHE A 764 5.27 -14.60 15.25
N VAL A 765 4.03 -15.00 14.99
CA VAL A 765 2.82 -14.21 15.28
C VAL A 765 2.09 -14.78 16.50
N GLU A 766 1.70 -16.05 16.44
CA GLU A 766 0.98 -16.73 17.52
C GLU A 766 1.08 -18.26 17.43
N GLU A 767 0.76 -18.96 18.53
CA GLU A 767 0.50 -20.40 18.50
C GLU A 767 -0.96 -20.64 18.11
N VAL A 768 -1.18 -21.46 17.09
CA VAL A 768 -2.51 -21.71 16.52
C VAL A 768 -3.35 -22.53 17.51
N LYS A 769 -4.48 -21.94 17.93
CA LYS A 769 -5.45 -22.59 18.84
C LYS A 769 -6.53 -23.38 18.10
N ALA A 770 -6.66 -23.16 16.79
CA ALA A 770 -7.66 -23.80 15.94
C ALA A 770 -7.48 -25.32 15.84
N ASN A 771 -8.57 -26.01 15.53
CA ASN A 771 -8.55 -27.44 15.20
C ASN A 771 -7.84 -27.66 13.86
N PHE A 772 -7.02 -28.69 13.77
CA PHE A 772 -6.32 -29.08 12.56
C PHE A 772 -6.25 -30.61 12.43
N ILE A 773 -5.94 -31.06 11.22
CA ILE A 773 -5.72 -32.48 10.90
C ILE A 773 -4.33 -32.69 10.35
N VAL A 774 -3.86 -33.92 10.50
CA VAL A 774 -2.61 -34.40 9.90
C VAL A 774 -2.88 -35.67 9.12
N TRP A 775 -2.19 -35.84 8.00
CA TRP A 775 -2.19 -37.08 7.24
C TRP A 775 -0.85 -37.35 6.59
N GLU A 776 -0.55 -38.63 6.41
CA GLU A 776 0.65 -39.03 5.66
C GLU A 776 0.38 -38.93 4.15
N ILE A 777 1.23 -38.17 3.45
CA ILE A 777 1.00 -37.74 2.06
C ILE A 777 1.25 -38.85 1.03
N HIS A 778 2.02 -39.88 1.39
CA HIS A 778 2.31 -41.04 0.55
C HIS A 778 1.31 -42.20 0.76
N GLY A 779 0.27 -41.98 1.58
CA GLY A 779 -0.83 -42.92 1.77
C GLY A 779 -0.54 -43.99 2.82
N ARG A 780 0.42 -43.76 3.71
CA ARG A 780 0.69 -44.64 4.86
C ARG A 780 -0.44 -44.54 5.91
N ASP A 781 -0.78 -45.64 6.58
CA ASP A 781 -1.91 -45.74 7.54
C ASP A 781 -1.66 -46.58 8.80
N ASP A 782 -0.41 -46.90 9.09
CA ASP A 782 0.02 -47.71 10.25
C ASP A 782 0.28 -46.88 11.53
N TYR A 783 0.02 -45.57 11.51
CA TYR A 783 0.04 -44.69 12.68
C TYR A 783 -1.35 -44.54 13.29
N SER A 784 -1.44 -44.10 14.54
CA SER A 784 -2.71 -43.87 15.22
C SER A 784 -2.65 -42.65 16.15
N PHE A 785 -3.73 -42.43 16.91
CA PHE A 785 -3.88 -41.34 17.87
C PHE A 785 -4.07 -41.90 19.28
N ASN A 786 -3.48 -41.25 20.28
CA ASN A 786 -3.51 -41.75 21.66
C ASN A 786 -4.85 -41.55 22.39
N THR A 787 -5.72 -40.69 21.86
CA THR A 787 -6.96 -40.24 22.50
C THR A 787 -8.17 -40.70 21.68
N THR A 788 -9.26 -41.05 22.35
CA THR A 788 -10.53 -41.46 21.72
C THR A 788 -11.55 -40.34 21.75
N MET A 789 -12.56 -40.40 20.88
CA MET A 789 -13.63 -39.38 20.82
C MET A 789 -14.31 -39.19 22.18
N LYS A 790 -14.53 -40.28 22.93
CA LYS A 790 -15.10 -40.27 24.28
C LYS A 790 -14.22 -39.52 25.29
N LYS A 791 -12.89 -39.71 25.25
CA LYS A 791 -11.96 -39.03 26.16
C LYS A 791 -11.87 -37.54 25.88
N THR A 792 -12.03 -37.13 24.62
CA THR A 792 -12.06 -35.71 24.21
C THR A 792 -13.40 -35.04 24.52
N GLY A 793 -14.44 -35.80 24.92
CA GLY A 793 -15.75 -35.26 25.28
C GLY A 793 -16.70 -35.08 24.10
N CYS A 794 -16.49 -35.80 22.99
CA CYS A 794 -17.45 -35.81 21.88
C CYS A 794 -18.80 -36.38 22.33
N LEU A 795 -19.88 -35.74 21.87
CA LEU A 795 -21.26 -36.20 22.09
C LEU A 795 -21.74 -37.11 20.94
N HIS A 796 -21.24 -36.85 19.73
CA HIS A 796 -21.50 -37.65 18.54
C HIS A 796 -20.19 -38.12 17.89
N GLU A 797 -20.29 -39.07 16.96
CA GLU A 797 -19.12 -39.53 16.20
C GLU A 797 -18.49 -38.36 15.43
N ALA A 798 -17.19 -38.14 15.65
CA ALA A 798 -16.43 -37.13 14.93
C ALA A 798 -16.07 -37.62 13.52
N GLN A 799 -15.81 -36.67 12.61
CA GLN A 799 -15.28 -37.00 11.29
C GLN A 799 -13.90 -37.66 11.41
N THR A 800 -13.66 -38.68 10.59
CA THR A 800 -12.39 -39.40 10.45
C THR A 800 -11.96 -39.44 8.98
N TRP A 801 -10.68 -39.62 8.70
CA TRP A 801 -10.16 -39.78 7.34
C TRP A 801 -10.86 -40.88 6.57
N LYS A 802 -11.20 -41.99 7.24
CA LYS A 802 -11.96 -43.09 6.63
C LYS A 802 -13.33 -42.61 6.15
N SER A 803 -14.13 -42.01 7.05
CA SER A 803 -15.46 -41.51 6.72
C SER A 803 -15.42 -40.42 5.64
N MET A 804 -14.46 -39.50 5.71
CA MET A 804 -14.36 -38.38 4.77
C MET A 804 -13.92 -38.84 3.38
N THR A 805 -13.00 -39.81 3.30
CA THR A 805 -12.56 -40.39 2.02
C THR A 805 -13.66 -41.22 1.37
N GLU A 806 -14.45 -41.95 2.17
CA GLU A 806 -15.62 -42.70 1.67
C GLU A 806 -16.71 -41.78 1.12
N LEU A 807 -16.92 -40.62 1.74
CA LEU A 807 -17.88 -39.60 1.29
C LEU A 807 -17.41 -38.84 0.03
N ASN A 808 -16.10 -38.70 -0.17
CA ASN A 808 -15.50 -37.86 -1.22
C ASN A 808 -14.51 -38.64 -2.10
N LYS A 809 -14.91 -39.82 -2.59
CA LYS A 809 -14.02 -40.74 -3.33
C LYS A 809 -13.38 -40.14 -4.59
N ASP A 810 -14.04 -39.16 -5.19
CA ASP A 810 -13.61 -38.54 -6.45
C ASP A 810 -12.61 -37.39 -6.26
N LEU A 811 -12.31 -36.99 -5.01
CA LEU A 811 -11.41 -35.89 -4.70
C LEU A 811 -10.00 -36.38 -4.30
N PRO A 812 -8.94 -35.62 -4.64
CA PRO A 812 -7.62 -35.87 -4.09
C PRO A 812 -7.62 -35.65 -2.57
N LEU A 813 -6.82 -36.42 -1.84
CA LEU A 813 -6.82 -36.47 -0.38
C LEU A 813 -6.73 -35.08 0.31
N GLU A 814 -5.96 -34.15 -0.26
CA GLU A 814 -5.79 -32.78 0.26
C GLU A 814 -7.09 -31.94 0.25
N LYS A 815 -8.05 -32.32 -0.61
CA LYS A 815 -9.36 -31.68 -0.79
C LYS A 815 -10.52 -32.49 -0.17
N VAL A 816 -10.25 -33.68 0.36
CA VAL A 816 -11.26 -34.55 0.97
C VAL A 816 -11.78 -33.94 2.27
N TRP A 817 -10.89 -33.35 3.08
CA TRP A 817 -11.24 -32.80 4.37
C TRP A 817 -10.64 -31.40 4.54
N GLY A 818 -11.48 -30.44 4.93
CA GLY A 818 -11.08 -29.05 5.09
C GLY A 818 -12.12 -28.24 5.86
N PRO A 819 -11.89 -26.93 6.02
CA PRO A 819 -12.84 -26.04 6.67
C PRO A 819 -14.24 -26.05 6.05
N GLU A 820 -14.32 -26.25 4.74
CA GLU A 820 -15.56 -26.28 3.96
C GLU A 820 -16.56 -27.37 4.37
N ASN A 821 -16.07 -28.46 4.98
CA ASN A 821 -16.90 -29.60 5.36
C ASN A 821 -16.67 -30.04 6.82
N TYR A 822 -15.95 -29.24 7.62
CA TYR A 822 -15.69 -29.52 9.02
C TYR A 822 -16.95 -29.40 9.90
N ARG A 823 -17.13 -30.38 10.80
CA ARG A 823 -18.19 -30.39 11.81
C ARG A 823 -17.61 -30.82 13.15
N HIS A 824 -17.91 -30.04 14.19
CA HIS A 824 -17.49 -30.37 15.55
C HIS A 824 -18.39 -31.45 16.17
N CYS A 825 -17.82 -32.31 17.02
CA CYS A 825 -18.54 -33.42 17.66
C CYS A 825 -19.24 -33.05 18.99
N PHE A 826 -19.15 -31.78 19.41
CA PHE A 826 -19.57 -31.30 20.74
C PHE A 826 -21.00 -30.75 20.79
N SER A 827 -21.78 -30.84 19.70
CA SER A 827 -23.17 -30.37 19.66
C SER A 827 -24.16 -31.52 19.62
N TYR A 828 -25.25 -31.40 20.38
CA TYR A 828 -26.39 -32.31 20.34
C TYR A 828 -27.21 -32.20 19.04
N ALA A 829 -27.10 -31.08 18.33
CA ALA A 829 -27.88 -30.83 17.11
C ALA A 829 -27.23 -31.39 15.82
N ILE A 830 -25.98 -31.82 15.89
CA ILE A 830 -25.15 -32.13 14.71
C ILE A 830 -24.40 -33.45 14.94
N GLY A 831 -24.72 -34.50 14.19
CA GLY A 831 -23.95 -35.75 14.17
C GLY A 831 -24.79 -37.03 14.14
N LYS A 832 -24.13 -38.16 13.86
CA LYS A 832 -24.73 -39.50 14.02
C LYS A 832 -24.38 -40.04 15.41
N PRO A 833 -25.31 -40.69 16.13
CA PRO A 833 -24.96 -41.50 17.27
C PRO A 833 -24.12 -42.69 16.77
N GLY A 834 -22.87 -42.79 17.23
CA GLY A 834 -21.88 -43.76 16.72
C GLY A 834 -20.87 -44.19 17.80
N ASP A 835 -19.84 -44.95 17.41
CA ASP A 835 -18.85 -45.49 18.35
C ASP A 835 -17.82 -44.43 18.78
N LEU A 836 -17.99 -43.91 20.00
CA LEU A 836 -17.09 -42.91 20.58
C LEU A 836 -15.75 -43.50 21.06
N ASN A 837 -15.53 -44.81 20.96
CA ASN A 837 -14.25 -45.43 21.33
C ASN A 837 -13.21 -45.36 20.21
N GLN A 838 -13.60 -44.93 19.00
CA GLN A 838 -12.67 -44.71 17.90
C GLN A 838 -11.61 -43.64 18.24
N PRO A 839 -10.41 -43.72 17.64
CA PRO A 839 -9.40 -42.66 17.75
C PRO A 839 -9.96 -41.31 17.31
N TYR A 840 -9.64 -40.26 18.06
CA TYR A 840 -9.95 -38.89 17.67
C TYR A 840 -8.83 -38.38 16.76
N GLU A 841 -9.14 -38.01 15.52
CA GLU A 841 -8.10 -37.66 14.51
C GLU A 841 -7.87 -36.14 14.38
N ILE A 842 -8.64 -35.33 15.09
CA ILE A 842 -8.53 -33.87 15.10
C ILE A 842 -7.62 -33.45 16.26
N ILE A 843 -6.63 -32.60 16.00
CA ILE A 843 -5.69 -32.11 16.99
C ILE A 843 -5.92 -30.61 17.19
N ASN A 844 -5.78 -30.14 18.43
CA ASN A 844 -5.64 -28.73 18.74
C ASN A 844 -4.65 -28.56 19.90
N LYS A 845 -4.27 -27.32 20.20
CA LYS A 845 -3.31 -27.02 21.26
C LYS A 845 -3.66 -27.58 22.64
N SER A 846 -4.96 -27.72 22.96
CA SER A 846 -5.46 -28.05 24.29
C SER A 846 -5.87 -29.50 24.50
N ASN A 847 -6.11 -30.26 23.43
CA ASN A 847 -6.69 -31.61 23.53
C ASN A 847 -5.65 -32.70 23.81
N TYR A 848 -4.35 -32.35 23.84
CA TYR A 848 -3.22 -33.26 24.10
C TYR A 848 -3.31 -34.56 23.30
N ASN A 849 -3.83 -34.50 22.08
CA ASN A 849 -3.92 -35.64 21.19
C ASN A 849 -2.57 -35.84 20.50
N HIS A 850 -1.97 -37.02 20.65
CA HIS A 850 -0.64 -37.33 20.15
C HIS A 850 -0.69 -38.41 19.07
N LEU A 851 0.16 -38.28 18.07
CA LEU A 851 0.50 -39.34 17.13
C LEU A 851 1.28 -40.45 17.85
N VAL A 852 0.90 -41.69 17.55
CA VAL A 852 1.55 -42.91 18.06
C VAL A 852 1.96 -43.81 16.91
N TRP A 853 3.08 -44.51 17.12
CA TRP A 853 3.78 -45.28 16.09
C TRP A 853 3.66 -46.78 16.35
N PRO A 854 3.76 -47.62 15.30
CA PRO A 854 3.86 -49.07 15.45
C PRO A 854 5.19 -49.48 16.10
N MET A 855 5.16 -50.53 16.93
CA MET A 855 6.32 -50.97 17.73
C MET A 855 7.27 -51.94 17.01
N TYR A 856 6.87 -52.44 15.83
CA TYR A 856 7.49 -53.61 15.17
C TYR A 856 8.34 -53.26 13.94
N HIS A 857 8.43 -51.99 13.54
CA HIS A 857 9.35 -51.55 12.48
C HIS A 857 9.75 -50.08 12.65
N THR A 858 10.89 -49.70 12.07
CA THR A 858 11.24 -48.29 11.88
C THR A 858 10.47 -47.70 10.69
N GLY A 859 10.28 -46.39 10.67
CA GLY A 859 9.49 -45.77 9.61
C GLY A 859 9.79 -44.30 9.40
N MET A 860 9.87 -43.91 8.13
CA MET A 860 9.79 -42.51 7.72
C MET A 860 8.32 -42.16 7.44
N TYR A 861 7.87 -41.04 7.99
CA TYR A 861 6.54 -40.48 7.80
C TYR A 861 6.66 -39.05 7.31
N VAL A 862 5.96 -38.70 6.24
CA VAL A 862 5.86 -37.31 5.78
C VAL A 862 4.41 -36.86 5.93
N PHE A 863 4.19 -36.01 6.93
CA PHE A 863 2.87 -35.50 7.26
C PHE A 863 2.64 -34.15 6.63
N GLN A 864 1.41 -33.94 6.18
CA GLN A 864 0.88 -32.61 5.91
C GLN A 864 -0.14 -32.26 6.98
N VAL A 865 -0.07 -31.03 7.47
CA VAL A 865 -1.04 -30.44 8.39
C VAL A 865 -1.92 -29.44 7.66
N LYS A 866 -3.21 -29.39 8.00
CA LYS A 866 -4.18 -28.41 7.49
C LYS A 866 -5.10 -27.95 8.60
N ILE A 867 -5.31 -26.63 8.70
CA ILE A 867 -6.28 -26.06 9.64
C ILE A 867 -7.71 -26.40 9.19
N LEU A 868 -8.53 -26.86 10.12
CA LEU A 868 -9.93 -27.25 9.88
C LEU A 868 -10.94 -26.21 10.31
N ASP A 869 -10.59 -25.30 11.22
CA ASP A 869 -11.55 -24.33 11.75
C ASP A 869 -11.99 -23.34 10.66
N PRO A 870 -13.29 -23.32 10.27
CA PRO A 870 -13.81 -22.43 9.23
C PRO A 870 -13.82 -20.97 9.64
N ASN A 871 -13.69 -20.64 10.93
CA ASN A 871 -13.67 -19.27 11.42
C ASN A 871 -12.24 -18.76 11.70
N TYR A 872 -11.20 -19.58 11.52
CA TYR A 872 -9.83 -19.20 11.85
C TYR A 872 -9.20 -18.23 10.86
N SER A 873 -9.26 -18.53 9.55
CA SER A 873 -8.64 -17.68 8.52
C SER A 873 -9.30 -17.84 7.15
N PHE A 874 -9.15 -16.84 6.29
CA PHE A 874 -9.41 -16.94 4.86
C PHE A 874 -8.30 -17.71 4.11
N CYS A 875 -7.11 -17.84 4.68
CA CYS A 875 -6.00 -18.57 4.08
C CYS A 875 -6.17 -20.09 4.22
N ASN A 876 -5.82 -20.82 3.16
CA ASN A 876 -5.66 -22.27 3.23
C ASN A 876 -4.29 -22.61 3.84
N PHE A 877 -4.21 -22.59 5.17
CA PHE A 877 -2.97 -22.86 5.88
C PHE A 877 -2.64 -24.35 5.87
N THR A 878 -1.54 -24.69 5.21
CA THR A 878 -0.94 -26.03 5.21
C THR A 878 0.55 -25.97 5.48
N ALA A 879 1.09 -26.97 6.17
CA ALA A 879 2.54 -27.17 6.31
C ALA A 879 2.89 -28.64 6.17
N ILE A 880 4.14 -28.93 5.83
CA ILE A 880 4.67 -30.28 5.73
C ILE A 880 5.77 -30.44 6.78
N PHE A 881 5.79 -31.61 7.44
CA PHE A 881 6.84 -32.00 8.36
C PHE A 881 7.08 -33.50 8.26
N ALA A 882 8.29 -33.95 8.60
CA ALA A 882 8.68 -35.35 8.50
C ALA A 882 9.14 -35.91 9.83
N ILE A 883 8.82 -37.18 10.11
CA ILE A 883 9.23 -37.87 11.33
C ILE A 883 9.92 -39.19 10.96
N GLU A 884 11.09 -39.43 11.55
CA GLU A 884 11.82 -40.68 11.50
C GLU A 884 11.66 -41.40 12.84
N VAL A 885 10.94 -42.53 12.83
CA VAL A 885 10.76 -43.36 14.03
C VAL A 885 11.80 -44.46 14.05
N TYR A 886 12.53 -44.57 15.16
CA TYR A 886 13.53 -45.61 15.38
C TYR A 886 13.23 -46.43 16.64
N GLY A 887 13.93 -47.57 16.74
CA GLY A 887 13.70 -48.55 17.78
C GLY A 887 12.58 -49.53 17.39
N VAL A 888 12.85 -50.81 17.57
CA VAL A 888 11.95 -51.91 17.23
C VAL A 888 11.94 -52.85 18.41
N ILE A 889 10.76 -53.32 18.83
CA ILE A 889 10.67 -54.51 19.68
C ILE A 889 10.71 -55.71 18.73
N PRO A 890 11.82 -56.46 18.64
CA PRO A 890 11.86 -57.64 17.78
C PRO A 890 10.80 -58.62 18.27
N SER A 891 9.83 -58.93 17.42
CA SER A 891 8.91 -60.02 17.69
C SER A 891 9.74 -61.31 17.81
N PRO A 892 9.67 -62.04 18.93
CA PRO A 892 10.42 -63.29 19.06
C PRO A 892 9.99 -64.22 17.92
N SER A 893 10.95 -64.74 17.16
CA SER A 893 10.60 -65.61 16.02
C SER A 893 9.87 -66.83 16.57
N GLY A 894 8.67 -67.13 16.04
CA GLY A 894 7.90 -68.28 16.50
C GLY A 894 8.70 -69.59 16.40
N TYR A 895 9.62 -69.66 15.41
CA TYR A 895 10.59 -70.74 15.28
C TYR A 895 11.61 -70.80 16.40
N LEU A 896 12.16 -69.67 16.86
CA LEU A 896 13.09 -69.64 18.01
C LEU A 896 12.37 -70.04 19.30
N VAL A 897 11.15 -69.54 19.52
CA VAL A 897 10.36 -69.90 20.71
C VAL A 897 10.00 -71.39 20.69
N ALA A 898 9.54 -71.91 19.55
CA ALA A 898 9.24 -73.33 19.39
C ALA A 898 10.49 -74.22 19.53
N SER A 899 11.62 -73.80 18.96
CA SER A 899 12.90 -74.53 19.07
C SER A 899 13.42 -74.53 20.51
N PHE A 900 13.26 -73.43 21.25
CA PHE A 900 13.69 -73.34 22.65
C PHE A 900 12.80 -74.18 23.57
N LEU A 901 11.48 -74.15 23.34
CA LEU A 901 10.52 -75.02 24.03
C LEU A 901 10.77 -76.51 23.73
N PHE A 902 11.10 -76.85 22.48
CA PHE A 902 11.46 -78.21 22.09
C PHE A 902 12.75 -78.68 22.78
N PHE A 903 13.76 -77.80 22.88
CA PHE A 903 15.01 -78.09 23.59
C PHE A 903 14.78 -78.30 25.09
N LEU A 904 13.94 -77.46 25.72
CA LEU A 904 13.53 -77.60 27.12
C LEU A 904 12.78 -78.91 27.38
N MET A 905 11.86 -79.30 26.49
CA MET A 905 11.16 -80.58 26.53
C MET A 905 12.14 -81.76 26.43
N LEU A 906 13.07 -81.73 25.47
CA LEU A 906 14.11 -82.76 25.32
C LEU A 906 15.01 -82.87 26.55
N LEU A 907 15.39 -81.74 27.14
CA LEU A 907 16.23 -81.71 28.33
C LEU A 907 15.48 -82.24 29.56
N PHE A 908 14.20 -81.89 29.72
CA PHE A 908 13.33 -82.45 30.74
C PHE A 908 13.17 -83.97 30.60
N PHE A 909 12.87 -84.47 29.40
CA PHE A 909 12.77 -85.91 29.14
C PHE A 909 14.09 -86.63 29.40
N SER A 910 15.21 -86.03 29.02
CA SER A 910 16.55 -86.60 29.23
C SER A 910 16.89 -86.69 30.72
N ILE A 911 16.58 -85.65 31.51
CA ILE A 911 16.74 -85.67 32.98
C ILE A 911 15.84 -86.73 33.60
N LEU A 912 14.60 -86.88 33.13
CA LEU A 912 13.62 -87.84 33.67
C LEU A 912 14.02 -89.29 33.36
N VAL A 913 14.57 -89.55 32.17
CA VAL A 913 15.14 -90.85 31.79
C VAL A 913 16.39 -91.15 32.61
N LEU A 914 17.31 -90.19 32.76
CA LEU A 914 18.51 -90.36 33.58
C LEU A 914 18.18 -90.55 35.06
N SER A 915 17.17 -89.85 35.60
CA SER A 915 16.72 -90.05 36.98
C SER A 915 16.05 -91.40 37.16
N TYR A 916 15.31 -91.89 36.17
CA TYR A 916 14.74 -93.25 36.17
C TYR A 916 15.83 -94.33 36.20
N PHE A 917 16.89 -94.19 35.37
CA PHE A 917 18.01 -95.13 35.39
C PHE A 917 18.84 -95.03 36.67
N HIS A 918 19.02 -93.83 37.23
CA HIS A 918 19.66 -93.64 38.53
C HIS A 918 18.84 -94.28 39.67
N TYR A 919 17.52 -94.07 39.66
CA TYR A 919 16.58 -94.74 40.57
C TYR A 919 16.65 -96.26 40.44
N MET A 920 16.64 -96.82 39.23
CA MET A 920 16.77 -98.27 39.00
C MET A 920 18.12 -98.83 39.45
N ARG A 921 19.21 -98.05 39.36
CA ARG A 921 20.52 -98.45 39.86
C ARG A 921 20.55 -98.53 41.39
N ILE A 922 19.94 -97.57 42.08
CA ILE A 922 19.79 -97.58 43.55
C ILE A 922 18.81 -98.69 43.98
N TYR A 923 17.67 -98.83 43.30
CA TYR A 923 16.66 -99.85 43.58
C TYR A 923 17.22 -101.27 43.44
N LYS A 924 18.09 -101.53 42.45
CA LYS A 924 18.79 -102.81 42.30
C LYS A 924 19.85 -103.07 43.37
N GLN A 925 20.45 -102.04 43.98
CA GLN A 925 21.40 -102.20 45.09
C GLN A 925 20.71 -102.62 46.42
N TYR A 926 19.40 -102.43 46.56
CA TYR A 926 18.66 -102.74 47.79
C TYR A 926 17.82 -104.04 47.77
N ILE A 927 17.83 -104.80 46.66
CA ILE A 927 17.02 -106.04 46.53
C ILE A 927 17.78 -107.34 46.86
N TYR A 928 19.12 -107.31 46.94
CA TYR A 928 19.91 -108.50 47.31
C TYR A 928 20.80 -108.25 48.55
N GLU A 929 20.17 -108.17 49.72
CA GLU A 929 20.79 -108.57 50.99
C GLU A 929 19.72 -109.24 51.89
N PRO A 930 19.76 -110.57 52.09
CA PRO A 930 18.93 -111.22 53.09
C PRO A 930 19.61 -111.17 54.46
N GLN A 931 18.91 -110.61 55.46
CA GLN A 931 19.27 -110.80 56.86
C GLN A 931 18.98 -112.24 57.30
N TYR A 932 19.93 -112.90 57.97
CA TYR A 932 19.82 -113.45 59.33
C TYR A 932 21.17 -114.12 59.72
N LYS A 933 21.98 -113.56 60.63
CA LYS A 933 22.02 -113.78 62.11
C LYS A 933 22.71 -115.10 62.54
N ILE A 934 23.83 -115.00 63.27
CA ILE A 934 24.07 -115.54 64.63
C ILE A 934 25.58 -115.62 64.97
N ARG A 935 25.86 -115.25 66.23
CA ARG A 935 27.12 -115.03 66.93
C ARG A 935 27.64 -116.33 67.56
N ARG A 936 28.94 -116.64 67.50
CA ARG A 936 29.62 -117.52 68.51
C ARG A 936 31.14 -117.28 68.63
N ARG A 937 31.51 -116.85 69.84
CA ARG A 937 32.73 -117.02 70.68
C ARG A 937 34.10 -117.42 70.08
N GLN A 938 35.11 -116.60 70.43
CA GLN A 938 36.44 -116.86 71.04
C GLN A 938 37.33 -118.02 70.52
N LYS A 939 38.60 -117.72 70.16
CA LYS A 939 39.80 -117.87 71.03
C LYS A 939 41.12 -117.50 70.31
N ASN A 940 41.97 -116.79 71.05
CA ASN A 940 43.43 -116.62 71.04
C ASN A 940 44.29 -117.15 69.87
N SER A 941 45.08 -116.25 69.28
CA SER A 941 46.54 -116.15 69.41
C SER A 941 47.00 -114.79 68.92
#